data_AF-A0A2S5RE10-F1
#
_entry.id   AF-A0A2S5RE10-F1
#
_cell.length_a   1.000
_cell.length_b   1.000
_cell.length_c   1.000
_cell.angle_alpha   90.00
_cell.angle_beta   90.00
_cell.angle_gamma   90.00
#
_symmetry.space_group_name_H-M   'P 1'
#
loop_
_entity.id
_entity.type
_entity.pdbx_description
1 polymer ?
#
loop_
_entity_poly.entity_id
_entity_poly.type
_entity_poly.pdbx_seq_one_letter_code
_entity_poly.pdbx_strand_id
1 'polypeptide(L)'
;MELDIWKIGTNVGSMIKEWKNMVFPDLKSNIFSIVKDSKDKYFLKYNKNHGEPGSYTLLWSDTKLRQNIISMVNLGILEIVDFNKDNWISDYEMILNGNIQLKTKFFLDSNPTSKIIYNHLFSEMMQEEFNCYFQYKKEQKSNSKNDDDETQKENHEYFFKSFKDITFYNSFFVCLLKDIYKFSNQKFSILIEEKPADANKFYKYYDGFFDLQEFSPQEQNNLEELAVSFLFASRKEFDRVTGMKTTKNKRIKADNDPHKKQFLELEDNIREDFKKANSRKEMLSEIRTFGEILFDIKNRNHSYKIPIYQRDYKWNEEMIEKLFDDIFTGSNDDQGKKIHYMGTLLVNRPRTNDNSNLSKVVDGQQRLTSLIIILKAIHAEIIDRDIIPDPFIHEIMNTKNYRNLIEMSFERISGNPDTEAFKELLTNAENPKNPYSQIWKNYGFLLEQKLDSELCSDEELFNLTEFILRRVLFTITTDYSENEFEIFENMNTKKVELETIELIKNIIMMQIQDKVLEENEANINLHFDTKILKEFRDTETKNQVNSTKINNFIAAFVNYYQCFLDENDKLYKTIQTAANNKNELYSIFKEIVIFKIKEKTNSRDGKINLDEYNEIINFLNEHILLFKSVTDRKYYQNTNNSTHILSDILINFEGRTIYTPLIMFIVQKYMNSYKEILNHNELRRVLFVIENYENRFQVVLYRGQSLTNTMNKVLEKVAKARKINDAFLKEQFMSSETMNKIITPSNEQFKADLKTKISDKTLKNLIRRVDFWLANGCSLNLNPTHEWFKVLRETREHIIPQKLNDEWIEILKRNLKTNDINAVNKKHAETLEILGNGLLINHSPNAAAKNNVFKIKKQLYESDPNIKDYYQYKGYDQNEVFLMDLSKKEEFNFDDAENRTKQLIEIIMKIYDI
;
A
#
# COMPACT_ATOMS: atom_id res chain seq x y z
N MET A 1 -22.49 -14.79 19.07
CA MET A 1 -23.24 -13.63 19.59
C MET A 1 -22.47 -12.39 19.20
N GLU A 2 -22.99 -11.66 18.22
CA GLU A 2 -22.60 -10.29 17.90
C GLU A 2 -22.97 -9.40 19.08
N LEU A 3 -22.06 -8.53 19.53
CA LEU A 3 -22.42 -7.34 20.31
C LEU A 3 -21.41 -6.22 19.97
N ASP A 4 -21.93 -5.24 19.24
CA ASP A 4 -21.27 -4.00 18.84
C ASP A 4 -20.70 -3.23 20.04
N ILE A 5 -19.41 -2.87 19.97
CA ILE A 5 -18.77 -1.94 20.91
C ILE A 5 -18.15 -0.78 20.13
N TRP A 6 -19.01 0.01 19.50
CA TRP A 6 -18.71 1.38 19.13
C TRP A 6 -19.84 2.29 19.61
N LYS A 7 -19.93 2.49 20.92
CA LYS A 7 -20.52 3.69 21.51
C LYS A 7 -19.66 4.18 22.68
N ILE A 8 -19.18 5.41 22.54
CA ILE A 8 -18.49 6.19 23.56
C ILE A 8 -19.50 6.46 24.70
N GLY A 9 -19.12 6.14 25.94
CA GLY A 9 -19.90 6.46 27.15
C GLY A 9 -20.42 5.27 27.97
N THR A 10 -20.17 4.02 27.58
CA THR A 10 -20.57 2.86 28.40
C THR A 10 -19.56 2.61 29.53
N ASN A 11 -19.96 2.85 30.77
CA ASN A 11 -19.13 2.64 31.97
C ASN A 11 -18.91 1.13 32.21
N VAL A 12 -17.79 0.63 31.70
CA VAL A 12 -17.28 -0.75 31.85
C VAL A 12 -17.32 -1.25 33.30
N GLY A 13 -17.23 -0.34 34.27
CA GLY A 13 -17.28 -0.65 35.69
C GLY A 13 -18.64 -1.16 36.18
N SER A 14 -19.79 -0.71 35.64
CA SER A 14 -21.10 -1.17 36.10
C SER A 14 -21.45 -2.56 35.55
N MET A 15 -21.06 -2.85 34.31
CA MET A 15 -21.19 -4.19 33.72
C MET A 15 -20.33 -5.22 34.46
N ILE A 16 -19.09 -4.88 34.84
CA ILE A 16 -18.24 -5.78 35.66
C ILE A 16 -18.86 -6.02 37.05
N LYS A 17 -19.59 -5.05 37.59
CA LYS A 17 -20.21 -5.13 38.92
C LYS A 17 -21.48 -6.00 38.93
N GLU A 18 -22.29 -5.94 37.88
CA GLU A 18 -23.44 -6.86 37.70
C GLU A 18 -22.98 -8.29 37.37
N TRP A 19 -21.91 -8.46 36.58
CA TRP A 19 -21.32 -9.76 36.28
C TRP A 19 -20.67 -10.43 37.51
N LYS A 20 -20.00 -9.65 38.37
CA LYS A 20 -19.40 -10.15 39.63
C LYS A 20 -20.45 -10.60 40.67
N ASN A 21 -21.60 -9.94 40.73
CA ASN A 21 -22.64 -10.22 41.73
C ASN A 21 -23.60 -11.37 41.34
N MET A 22 -23.70 -11.73 40.05
CA MET A 22 -24.56 -12.83 39.59
C MET A 22 -23.87 -14.21 39.57
N VAL A 23 -22.54 -14.29 39.59
CA VAL A 23 -21.84 -15.55 39.27
C VAL A 23 -21.16 -16.23 40.48
N PHE A 24 -20.89 -15.55 41.60
CA PHE A 24 -20.06 -16.16 42.66
C PHE A 24 -20.39 -15.78 44.13
N PRO A 25 -21.48 -16.27 44.75
CA PRO A 25 -21.80 -15.88 46.12
C PRO A 25 -21.09 -16.62 47.27
N ASP A 26 -20.35 -17.72 47.09
CA ASP A 26 -19.81 -18.46 48.26
C ASP A 26 -18.42 -19.08 48.04
N LEU A 27 -17.41 -18.62 48.80
CA LEU A 27 -16.33 -19.40 49.47
C LEU A 27 -15.14 -18.49 49.91
N LYS A 28 -14.77 -18.54 51.21
CA LYS A 28 -13.75 -17.70 51.90
C LYS A 28 -12.45 -18.45 52.29
N SER A 29 -11.31 -17.78 52.08
CA SER A 29 -10.00 -17.78 52.80
C SER A 29 -9.55 -19.00 53.63
N ASN A 30 -8.47 -19.66 53.19
CA ASN A 30 -7.84 -20.83 53.83
C ASN A 30 -6.51 -20.46 54.52
N ILE A 31 -6.27 -20.97 55.75
CA ILE A 31 -5.08 -20.68 56.59
C ILE A 31 -4.21 -21.93 56.74
N PHE A 32 -2.88 -21.78 56.66
CA PHE A 32 -1.90 -22.86 56.77
C PHE A 32 -0.84 -22.56 57.85
N SER A 33 -0.17 -23.59 58.38
CA SER A 33 0.85 -23.50 59.46
C SER A 33 1.98 -24.50 59.21
N ILE A 34 3.23 -24.21 59.58
CA ILE A 34 4.38 -25.13 59.40
C ILE A 34 4.66 -25.86 60.71
N VAL A 35 4.87 -27.17 60.66
CA VAL A 35 5.17 -28.00 61.84
C VAL A 35 6.37 -28.90 61.56
N LYS A 36 7.17 -29.18 62.60
CA LYS A 36 8.39 -29.99 62.54
C LYS A 36 8.15 -31.37 63.14
N ASP A 37 8.65 -32.43 62.51
CA ASP A 37 8.57 -33.79 63.04
C ASP A 37 9.78 -34.14 63.94
N SER A 38 9.72 -35.32 64.56
CA SER A 38 10.74 -35.82 65.49
C SER A 38 12.05 -36.26 64.83
N LYS A 39 12.20 -36.13 63.51
CA LYS A 39 13.41 -36.48 62.73
C LYS A 39 13.96 -35.27 61.95
N ASP A 40 13.69 -34.05 62.42
CA ASP A 40 14.13 -32.77 61.83
C ASP A 40 13.60 -32.48 60.41
N LYS A 41 12.41 -33.01 60.05
CA LYS A 41 11.74 -32.66 58.79
C LYS A 41 10.52 -31.78 59.02
N TYR A 42 10.24 -30.88 58.07
CA TYR A 42 9.19 -29.87 58.20
C TYR A 42 8.04 -30.11 57.21
N PHE A 43 6.81 -29.74 57.61
CA PHE A 43 5.59 -29.93 56.81
C PHE A 43 4.58 -28.79 56.98
N LEU A 44 3.72 -28.58 55.97
CA LEU A 44 2.71 -27.51 55.90
C LEU A 44 1.31 -28.07 56.21
N LYS A 45 0.67 -27.60 57.28
CA LYS A 45 -0.64 -28.03 57.79
C LYS A 45 -1.73 -27.01 57.45
N TYR A 46 -2.83 -27.44 56.84
CA TYR A 46 -4.00 -26.60 56.58
C TYR A 46 -5.00 -26.61 57.76
N ASN A 47 -5.43 -25.42 58.17
CA ASN A 47 -6.39 -25.19 59.25
C ASN A 47 -7.73 -24.73 58.63
N LYS A 48 -8.78 -25.56 58.72
CA LYS A 48 -10.15 -25.15 58.38
C LYS A 48 -10.69 -24.20 59.45
N ASN A 49 -11.47 -23.20 59.05
CA ASN A 49 -12.35 -22.48 59.98
C ASN A 49 -13.27 -23.52 60.66
N HIS A 50 -13.28 -23.54 61.99
CA HIS A 50 -13.92 -24.54 62.88
C HIS A 50 -13.10 -25.76 63.31
N GLY A 51 -11.77 -25.64 63.37
CA GLY A 51 -10.98 -26.35 64.38
C GLY A 51 -10.70 -27.84 64.15
N GLU A 52 -11.08 -28.41 63.00
CA GLU A 52 -10.65 -29.76 62.62
C GLU A 52 -9.47 -29.72 61.62
N PRO A 53 -8.39 -30.50 61.84
CA PRO A 53 -7.19 -30.44 61.00
C PRO A 53 -7.40 -31.14 59.65
N GLY A 54 -7.07 -30.46 58.56
CA GLY A 54 -6.85 -31.10 57.25
C GLY A 54 -5.35 -31.24 57.00
N SER A 55 -4.80 -32.44 57.20
CA SER A 55 -3.37 -32.72 57.00
C SER A 55 -3.08 -33.13 55.56
N TYR A 56 -2.57 -32.19 54.76
CA TYR A 56 -1.80 -32.52 53.55
C TYR A 56 -0.33 -32.44 53.90
N THR A 57 0.41 -33.53 53.78
CA THR A 57 1.82 -33.55 54.16
C THR A 57 2.67 -33.61 52.89
N LEU A 58 3.35 -32.53 52.56
CA LEU A 58 4.54 -32.59 51.71
C LEU A 58 5.76 -32.49 52.63
N LEU A 59 6.60 -33.53 52.57
CA LEU A 59 7.87 -33.58 53.29
C LEU A 59 8.93 -32.88 52.47
N TRP A 60 9.44 -31.77 52.98
CA TRP A 60 10.57 -31.08 52.39
C TRP A 60 11.78 -31.15 53.32
N SER A 61 12.97 -31.22 52.74
CA SER A 61 14.18 -30.86 53.49
C SER A 61 14.13 -29.38 53.84
N ASP A 62 14.77 -29.01 54.94
CA ASP A 62 14.74 -27.66 55.52
C ASP A 62 15.01 -26.55 54.48
N THR A 63 16.02 -26.78 53.64
CA THR A 63 16.42 -25.88 52.55
C THR A 63 15.37 -25.78 51.43
N LYS A 64 14.67 -26.87 51.11
CA LYS A 64 13.66 -26.92 50.03
C LYS A 64 12.33 -26.29 50.46
N LEU A 65 11.93 -26.46 51.71
CA LEU A 65 10.75 -25.78 52.28
C LEU A 65 10.92 -24.25 52.19
N ARG A 66 12.09 -23.76 52.64
CA ARG A 66 12.41 -22.33 52.66
C ARG A 66 12.35 -21.70 51.27
N GLN A 67 12.99 -22.33 50.27
CA GLN A 67 12.98 -21.81 48.90
C GLN A 67 11.58 -21.81 48.26
N ASN A 68 10.79 -22.86 48.49
CA ASN A 68 9.44 -22.96 47.93
C ASN A 68 8.47 -21.94 48.56
N ILE A 69 8.52 -21.73 49.87
CA ILE A 69 7.67 -20.73 50.54
C ILE A 69 8.04 -19.31 50.14
N ILE A 70 9.34 -18.98 50.09
CA ILE A 70 9.81 -17.66 49.61
C ILE A 70 9.29 -17.41 48.19
N SER A 71 9.36 -18.42 47.32
CA SER A 71 8.87 -18.30 45.94
C SER A 71 7.36 -18.06 45.89
N MET A 72 6.56 -18.78 46.68
CA MET A 72 5.10 -18.61 46.69
C MET A 72 4.63 -17.29 47.33
N VAL A 73 5.40 -16.73 48.27
CA VAL A 73 5.14 -15.41 48.86
C VAL A 73 5.52 -14.29 47.89
N ASN A 74 6.70 -14.38 47.26
CA ASN A 74 7.14 -13.41 46.24
C ASN A 74 6.19 -13.37 45.03
N LEU A 75 5.58 -14.50 44.67
CA LEU A 75 4.57 -14.58 43.61
C LEU A 75 3.18 -14.10 44.04
N GLY A 76 3.01 -13.64 45.29
CA GLY A 76 1.73 -13.13 45.81
C GLY A 76 0.65 -14.18 46.03
N ILE A 77 1.01 -15.47 45.97
CA ILE A 77 0.11 -16.62 46.10
C ILE A 77 -0.19 -16.89 47.58
N LEU A 78 0.82 -16.73 48.44
CA LEU A 78 0.73 -16.83 49.90
C LEU A 78 1.10 -15.50 50.56
N GLU A 79 0.43 -15.15 51.64
CA GLU A 79 0.75 -14.03 52.53
C GLU A 79 1.19 -14.59 53.88
N ILE A 80 2.31 -14.08 54.41
CA ILE A 80 2.82 -14.45 55.74
C ILE A 80 2.07 -13.63 56.79
N VAL A 81 1.51 -14.32 57.79
CA VAL A 81 0.77 -13.70 58.91
C VAL A 81 1.47 -14.09 60.21
N ASP A 82 1.92 -13.09 60.98
CA ASP A 82 2.48 -13.28 62.32
C ASP A 82 1.37 -13.73 63.27
N PHE A 83 1.65 -14.74 64.10
CA PHE A 83 0.67 -15.34 65.00
C PHE A 83 0.32 -14.43 66.20
N ASN A 84 1.10 -13.38 66.53
CA ASN A 84 0.88 -12.67 67.80
C ASN A 84 1.01 -11.14 67.84
N LYS A 85 1.22 -10.40 66.74
CA LYS A 85 1.05 -8.93 66.67
C LYS A 85 1.13 -8.43 65.22
N ASP A 86 0.14 -7.67 64.77
CA ASP A 86 0.10 -7.04 63.44
C ASP A 86 1.30 -6.10 63.20
N ASN A 87 2.42 -6.62 62.68
CA ASN A 87 3.47 -5.85 62.01
C ASN A 87 4.32 -6.75 61.09
N TRP A 88 4.74 -6.21 59.94
CA TRP A 88 5.62 -6.87 58.96
C TRP A 88 7.02 -7.11 59.53
N ILE A 89 7.54 -8.34 59.41
CA ILE A 89 8.91 -8.71 59.85
C ILE A 89 9.76 -9.07 58.62
N SER A 90 10.95 -8.47 58.53
CA SER A 90 11.90 -8.58 57.40
C SER A 90 13.09 -9.52 57.62
N ASP A 91 13.12 -10.33 58.70
CA ASP A 91 14.26 -11.21 58.99
C ASP A 91 13.97 -12.71 58.75
N TYR A 92 14.72 -13.30 57.82
CA TYR A 92 14.52 -14.63 57.23
C TYR A 92 14.92 -15.84 58.10
N GLU A 93 15.30 -15.65 59.38
CA GLU A 93 15.67 -16.77 60.26
C GLU A 93 14.47 -17.45 60.96
N MET A 94 13.29 -16.81 61.03
CA MET A 94 12.15 -17.34 61.79
C MET A 94 11.27 -18.36 61.04
N ILE A 95 11.56 -18.69 59.77
CA ILE A 95 10.76 -19.64 58.97
C ILE A 95 10.88 -21.09 59.49
N LEU A 96 11.94 -21.42 60.24
CA LEU A 96 12.31 -22.81 60.58
C LEU A 96 11.98 -23.24 62.03
N ASN A 97 11.29 -22.42 62.82
CA ASN A 97 10.87 -22.78 64.18
C ASN A 97 9.36 -23.01 64.34
N GLY A 98 8.60 -23.04 63.24
CA GLY A 98 7.23 -23.57 63.22
C GLY A 98 6.10 -22.67 63.76
N ASN A 99 6.33 -21.36 63.96
CA ASN A 99 5.32 -20.44 64.52
C ASN A 99 4.85 -19.34 63.54
N ILE A 100 4.66 -19.68 62.26
CA ILE A 100 4.16 -18.74 61.23
C ILE A 100 2.88 -19.30 60.59
N GLN A 101 1.88 -18.45 60.33
CA GLN A 101 0.71 -18.79 59.51
C GLN A 101 0.81 -18.22 58.09
N LEU A 102 0.29 -18.95 57.11
CA LEU A 102 0.23 -18.53 55.71
C LEU A 102 -1.23 -18.47 55.24
N LYS A 103 -1.58 -17.44 54.48
CA LYS A 103 -2.93 -17.24 53.91
C LYS A 103 -2.88 -17.16 52.39
N THR A 104 -3.78 -17.85 51.70
CA THR A 104 -3.83 -17.81 50.21
C THR A 104 -4.56 -16.57 49.69
N LYS A 105 -4.09 -16.01 48.56
CA LYS A 105 -4.64 -14.76 47.99
C LYS A 105 -5.37 -14.89 46.63
N PHE A 106 -5.32 -16.02 45.92
CA PHE A 106 -5.88 -16.15 44.56
C PHE A 106 -6.74 -17.41 44.30
N PHE A 107 -7.69 -17.29 43.36
CA PHE A 107 -8.59 -18.33 42.83
C PHE A 107 -8.19 -18.63 41.36
N LEU A 108 -8.21 -19.90 40.94
CA LEU A 108 -7.94 -20.31 39.54
C LEU A 108 -9.11 -21.13 39.02
N ASP A 109 -9.74 -20.67 37.94
CA ASP A 109 -10.60 -21.48 37.09
C ASP A 109 -10.24 -21.26 35.61
N SER A 110 -10.40 -22.35 34.83
CA SER A 110 -10.31 -22.53 33.36
C SER A 110 -9.38 -21.64 32.47
N ASN A 111 -8.28 -22.27 32.03
CA ASN A 111 -7.56 -22.16 30.73
C ASN A 111 -7.14 -20.76 30.19
N PRO A 112 -5.81 -20.55 29.98
CA PRO A 112 -5.38 -20.00 28.69
C PRO A 112 -4.05 -20.59 28.15
N THR A 113 -4.16 -21.14 26.94
CA THR A 113 -3.29 -20.90 25.76
C THR A 113 -1.77 -20.64 25.94
N SER A 114 -0.99 -21.70 25.64
CA SER A 114 0.18 -21.78 24.74
C SER A 114 1.33 -20.74 24.72
N LYS A 115 1.33 -19.65 25.52
CA LYS A 115 2.36 -18.61 25.40
C LYS A 115 3.21 -18.33 26.65
N ILE A 116 2.85 -18.91 27.81
CA ILE A 116 3.63 -18.75 29.05
C ILE A 116 4.63 -19.90 29.26
N ILE A 117 4.34 -21.10 28.75
CA ILE A 117 5.20 -22.29 28.87
C ILE A 117 6.48 -22.18 28.00
N TYR A 118 6.40 -21.48 26.87
CA TYR A 118 7.54 -21.31 25.95
C TYR A 118 8.67 -20.44 26.54
N ASN A 119 8.35 -19.48 27.40
CA ASN A 119 9.32 -18.48 27.89
C ASN A 119 9.95 -18.81 29.26
N HIS A 120 9.71 -20.00 29.83
CA HIS A 120 10.27 -20.38 31.14
C HIS A 120 11.13 -21.65 31.13
N LEU A 121 11.20 -22.38 30.02
CA LEU A 121 11.99 -23.61 29.88
C LEU A 121 13.39 -23.41 29.26
N PHE A 122 13.76 -22.18 28.90
CA PHE A 122 15.06 -21.85 28.28
C PHE A 122 15.80 -20.77 29.08
N SER A 123 16.19 -21.05 30.32
CA SER A 123 17.19 -20.24 31.03
C SER A 123 18.60 -20.83 30.87
N GLU A 124 19.60 -19.95 30.77
CA GLU A 124 20.99 -20.23 30.39
C GLU A 124 21.72 -21.30 31.24
N MET A 125 21.25 -21.59 32.46
CA MET A 125 21.94 -22.50 33.38
C MET A 125 21.87 -23.99 32.96
N MET A 126 20.82 -24.40 32.24
CA MET A 126 20.72 -25.76 31.68
C MET A 126 21.52 -25.94 30.38
N GLN A 127 21.92 -24.84 29.75
CA GLN A 127 22.70 -24.82 28.50
C GLN A 127 24.19 -25.07 28.78
N GLU A 128 24.69 -24.65 29.95
CA GLU A 128 26.08 -24.87 30.37
C GLU A 128 26.38 -26.31 30.79
N GLU A 129 25.48 -26.96 31.55
CA GLU A 129 25.64 -28.39 31.92
C GLU A 129 25.53 -29.32 30.70
N PHE A 130 24.69 -28.96 29.73
CA PHE A 130 24.53 -29.69 28.47
C PHE A 130 25.77 -29.56 27.56
N ASN A 131 26.44 -28.41 27.56
CA ASN A 131 27.68 -28.17 26.82
C ASN A 131 28.90 -28.88 27.46
N CYS A 132 28.96 -28.97 28.80
CA CYS A 132 29.98 -29.73 29.52
C CYS A 132 29.91 -31.25 29.22
N TYR A 133 28.70 -31.81 29.14
CA TYR A 133 28.48 -33.20 28.76
C TYR A 133 28.85 -33.48 27.29
N PHE A 134 28.60 -32.52 26.39
CA PHE A 134 28.93 -32.63 24.96
C PHE A 134 30.44 -32.53 24.69
N GLN A 135 31.19 -31.72 25.45
CA GLN A 135 32.67 -31.64 25.42
C GLN A 135 33.31 -32.95 25.88
N TYR A 136 32.85 -33.52 27.02
CA TYR A 136 33.35 -34.80 27.55
C TYR A 136 33.16 -35.99 26.57
N LYS A 137 32.03 -36.05 25.86
CA LYS A 137 31.75 -37.05 24.80
C LYS A 137 32.56 -36.83 23.51
N LYS A 138 33.05 -35.61 23.27
CA LYS A 138 33.89 -35.27 22.11
C LYS A 138 35.35 -35.69 22.34
N GLU A 139 35.85 -35.58 23.57
CA GLU A 139 37.21 -35.96 23.97
C GLU A 139 37.42 -37.48 24.13
N GLN A 140 36.37 -38.22 24.52
CA GLN A 140 36.36 -39.70 24.54
C GLN A 140 36.34 -40.34 23.13
N LYS A 141 36.09 -39.56 22.07
CA LYS A 141 36.19 -40.04 20.67
C LYS A 141 37.59 -39.90 20.06
N SER A 142 38.54 -39.27 20.75
CA SER A 142 39.91 -39.03 20.27
C SER A 142 40.97 -40.03 20.75
N ASN A 143 40.67 -40.94 21.69
CA ASN A 143 41.59 -42.01 22.10
C ASN A 143 41.01 -43.39 21.82
N SER A 144 41.62 -44.07 20.83
CA SER A 144 41.61 -45.52 20.53
C SER A 144 40.26 -46.25 20.56
N LYS A 145 39.66 -46.60 19.42
CA LYS A 145 40.00 -47.81 18.62
C LYS A 145 40.31 -49.03 19.50
N ASN A 146 39.28 -49.79 19.86
CA ASN A 146 39.05 -51.17 19.41
C ASN A 146 38.07 -51.87 20.36
N ASP A 147 37.23 -52.67 19.72
CA ASP A 147 36.59 -53.89 20.19
C ASP A 147 35.44 -53.86 21.23
N ASP A 148 34.45 -54.65 20.82
CA ASP A 148 33.39 -55.38 21.51
C ASP A 148 32.09 -54.68 21.97
N ASP A 149 31.08 -54.96 21.14
CA ASP A 149 29.64 -54.62 21.18
C ASP A 149 28.87 -55.14 22.41
N GLU A 150 29.51 -55.81 23.39
CA GLU A 150 28.82 -56.32 24.58
C GLU A 150 28.76 -55.31 25.75
N THR A 151 29.65 -54.30 25.80
CA THR A 151 29.57 -53.23 26.84
C THR A 151 28.60 -52.10 26.49
N GLN A 152 28.08 -52.03 25.25
CA GLN A 152 27.04 -51.06 24.88
C GLN A 152 25.64 -51.47 25.33
N LYS A 153 25.38 -52.76 25.57
CA LYS A 153 24.06 -53.24 26.04
C LYS A 153 23.85 -53.00 27.54
N GLU A 154 24.87 -53.20 28.38
CA GLU A 154 24.77 -52.94 29.82
C GLU A 154 24.64 -51.44 30.17
N ASN A 155 25.23 -50.54 29.36
CA ASN A 155 25.08 -49.09 29.55
C ASN A 155 23.72 -48.53 29.07
N HIS A 156 23.06 -49.18 28.11
CA HIS A 156 21.67 -48.83 27.72
C HIS A 156 20.67 -49.26 28.80
N GLU A 157 20.86 -50.40 29.47
CA GLU A 157 20.00 -50.78 30.61
C GLU A 157 20.16 -49.83 31.81
N TYR A 158 21.34 -49.23 32.01
CA TYR A 158 21.54 -48.24 33.07
C TYR A 158 20.81 -46.90 32.79
N PHE A 159 20.76 -46.45 31.53
CA PHE A 159 20.02 -45.24 31.11
C PHE A 159 18.50 -45.39 31.30
N PHE A 160 17.93 -46.58 31.05
CA PHE A 160 16.51 -46.84 31.25
C PHE A 160 16.13 -47.15 32.71
N LYS A 161 17.06 -47.60 33.56
CA LYS A 161 16.84 -47.71 35.02
C LYS A 161 16.77 -46.35 35.74
N SER A 162 17.42 -45.31 35.19
CA SER A 162 17.37 -43.94 35.73
C SER A 162 16.09 -43.15 35.42
N PHE A 163 15.18 -43.67 34.58
CA PHE A 163 13.88 -43.03 34.28
C PHE A 163 12.74 -43.39 35.24
N LYS A 164 13.05 -44.02 36.38
CA LYS A 164 12.08 -44.27 37.45
C LYS A 164 11.93 -43.14 38.47
N ASP A 165 12.60 -42.00 38.30
CA ASP A 165 12.59 -40.95 39.33
C ASP A 165 11.94 -39.62 38.87
N ILE A 166 10.80 -39.35 39.50
CA ILE A 166 10.30 -38.04 39.95
C ILE A 166 9.88 -36.97 38.92
N THR A 167 10.39 -36.91 37.69
CA THR A 167 10.08 -35.77 36.78
C THR A 167 8.86 -35.99 35.87
N PHE A 168 8.61 -37.24 35.45
CA PHE A 168 7.32 -37.64 34.86
C PHE A 168 6.20 -37.58 35.92
N TYR A 169 6.51 -38.02 37.14
CA TYR A 169 5.59 -37.97 38.27
C TYR A 169 5.24 -36.53 38.70
N ASN A 170 6.17 -35.57 38.70
CA ASN A 170 5.87 -34.17 39.03
C ASN A 170 4.97 -33.48 38.00
N SER A 171 5.11 -33.80 36.72
CA SER A 171 4.26 -33.24 35.65
C SER A 171 2.87 -33.87 35.63
N PHE A 172 2.79 -35.17 35.96
CA PHE A 172 1.53 -35.87 36.21
C PHE A 172 0.84 -35.39 37.51
N PHE A 173 1.60 -35.11 38.59
CA PHE A 173 1.09 -34.63 39.88
C PHE A 173 0.46 -33.24 39.79
N VAL A 174 0.99 -32.33 38.97
CA VAL A 174 0.40 -31.00 38.76
C VAL A 174 -0.94 -31.09 38.01
N CYS A 175 -1.09 -32.06 37.11
CA CYS A 175 -2.34 -32.32 36.40
C CYS A 175 -3.35 -33.10 37.27
N LEU A 176 -2.91 -34.05 38.09
CA LEU A 176 -3.76 -34.85 38.97
C LEU A 176 -4.27 -34.06 40.20
N LEU A 177 -3.48 -33.11 40.73
CA LEU A 177 -3.89 -32.18 41.79
C LEU A 177 -4.94 -31.16 41.32
N LYS A 178 -5.14 -31.02 40.00
CA LYS A 178 -6.20 -30.19 39.41
C LYS A 178 -7.59 -30.85 39.46
N ASP A 179 -7.69 -32.19 39.56
CA ASP A 179 -8.99 -32.90 39.56
C ASP A 179 -9.27 -33.77 40.81
N ILE A 180 -8.28 -34.13 41.64
CA ILE A 180 -8.47 -34.93 42.90
C ILE A 180 -8.46 -34.07 44.19
N TYR A 181 -8.60 -32.74 44.12
CA TYR A 181 -9.10 -31.94 45.27
C TYR A 181 -10.63 -32.04 45.44
N LYS A 182 -11.34 -32.78 44.57
CA LYS A 182 -12.74 -33.16 44.77
C LYS A 182 -12.92 -34.59 44.28
N PHE A 183 -12.53 -35.61 45.03
CA PHE A 183 -13.32 -36.19 46.12
C PHE A 183 -12.52 -37.41 46.62
N SER A 184 -12.59 -37.74 47.91
CA SER A 184 -12.43 -39.12 48.40
C SER A 184 -11.13 -39.91 48.13
N ASN A 185 -9.98 -39.53 48.72
CA ASN A 185 -8.97 -40.56 49.04
C ASN A 185 -8.30 -40.48 50.44
N GLN A 186 -8.62 -39.46 51.26
CA GLN A 186 -8.24 -39.47 52.69
C GLN A 186 -9.37 -39.88 53.65
N LYS A 187 -10.63 -39.94 53.20
CA LYS A 187 -11.62 -40.83 53.87
C LYS A 187 -11.38 -42.32 53.57
N PHE A 188 -10.48 -42.64 52.63
CA PHE A 188 -10.24 -44.01 52.17
C PHE A 188 -8.92 -44.61 52.70
N SER A 189 -7.86 -43.82 52.89
CA SER A 189 -6.65 -44.30 53.58
C SER A 189 -6.90 -44.61 55.06
N ILE A 190 -7.81 -43.88 55.72
CA ILE A 190 -8.27 -44.19 57.09
C ILE A 190 -9.06 -45.51 57.14
N LEU A 191 -9.75 -45.89 56.05
CA LEU A 191 -10.49 -47.15 55.94
C LEU A 191 -9.57 -48.37 55.71
N ILE A 192 -8.38 -48.16 55.14
CA ILE A 192 -7.40 -49.23 54.84
C ILE A 192 -6.59 -49.65 56.06
N GLU A 193 -6.29 -48.73 56.99
CA GLU A 193 -5.48 -49.09 58.17
C GLU A 193 -6.30 -49.72 59.33
N GLU A 194 -7.61 -49.48 59.45
CA GLU A 194 -8.40 -50.07 60.54
C GLU A 194 -9.02 -51.46 60.22
N LYS A 195 -9.11 -51.88 58.94
CA LYS A 195 -9.56 -53.25 58.54
C LYS A 195 -8.87 -53.76 57.25
N PRO A 196 -7.84 -54.62 57.35
CA PRO A 196 -7.07 -55.12 56.19
C PRO A 196 -7.87 -55.95 55.16
N ALA A 197 -9.05 -56.48 55.50
CA ALA A 197 -9.86 -57.30 54.60
C ALA A 197 -10.54 -56.51 53.48
N ASP A 198 -10.76 -55.20 53.66
CA ASP A 198 -11.44 -54.36 52.66
C ASP A 198 -10.47 -53.66 51.69
N ALA A 199 -9.18 -53.55 52.05
CA ALA A 199 -8.12 -53.07 51.15
C ALA A 199 -7.90 -54.00 49.94
N ASN A 200 -7.99 -55.32 50.14
CA ASN A 200 -7.86 -56.31 49.06
C ASN A 200 -9.06 -56.37 48.10
N LYS A 201 -10.23 -55.85 48.50
CA LYS A 201 -11.36 -55.64 47.57
C LYS A 201 -11.17 -54.40 46.70
N PHE A 202 -10.49 -53.37 47.20
CA PHE A 202 -10.26 -52.12 46.48
C PHE A 202 -9.12 -52.23 45.47
N TYR A 203 -8.02 -52.90 45.82
CA TYR A 203 -6.91 -53.17 44.88
C TYR A 203 -7.36 -54.05 43.69
N LYS A 204 -8.24 -55.03 43.92
CA LYS A 204 -8.85 -55.82 42.83
C LYS A 204 -9.73 -55.02 41.86
N TYR A 205 -10.14 -53.80 42.22
CA TYR A 205 -11.01 -52.96 41.39
C TYR A 205 -10.23 -51.95 40.52
N TYR A 206 -8.96 -51.66 40.86
CA TYR A 206 -8.10 -50.71 40.13
C TYR A 206 -7.04 -51.36 39.24
N ASP A 207 -6.67 -52.63 39.49
CA ASP A 207 -5.69 -53.39 38.70
C ASP A 207 -6.22 -53.86 37.33
N GLY A 208 -7.29 -53.23 36.84
CA GLY A 208 -7.96 -53.54 35.57
C GLY A 208 -8.42 -52.31 34.78
N PHE A 209 -7.81 -51.14 34.99
CA PHE A 209 -8.26 -49.90 34.31
C PHE A 209 -7.36 -49.40 33.16
N PHE A 210 -6.18 -49.98 32.96
CA PHE A 210 -5.37 -49.75 31.75
C PHE A 210 -4.65 -51.03 31.36
N ASP A 211 -5.40 -51.97 30.79
CA ASP A 211 -4.80 -52.99 29.95
C ASP A 211 -4.55 -52.36 28.58
N LEU A 212 -3.27 -52.19 28.22
CA LEU A 212 -2.90 -51.69 26.89
C LEU A 212 -3.51 -52.55 25.79
N GLN A 213 -3.79 -53.84 26.04
CA GLN A 213 -4.42 -54.74 25.08
C GLN A 213 -5.90 -54.44 24.79
N GLU A 214 -6.57 -53.60 25.59
CA GLU A 214 -7.96 -53.18 25.32
C GLU A 214 -8.06 -51.99 24.36
N PHE A 215 -6.96 -51.29 24.10
CA PHE A 215 -6.93 -50.22 23.09
C PHE A 215 -6.82 -50.81 21.69
N SER A 216 -7.55 -50.25 20.74
CA SER A 216 -7.39 -50.63 19.35
C SER A 216 -5.95 -50.35 18.89
N PRO A 217 -5.43 -51.12 17.91
CA PRO A 217 -4.10 -50.86 17.35
C PRO A 217 -3.91 -49.41 16.86
N GLN A 218 -5.00 -48.72 16.50
CA GLN A 218 -5.00 -47.32 16.11
C GLN A 218 -4.80 -46.38 17.31
N GLU A 219 -5.41 -46.67 18.46
CA GLU A 219 -5.34 -45.85 19.67
C GLU A 219 -3.99 -45.99 20.39
N GLN A 220 -3.41 -47.20 20.40
CA GLN A 220 -2.05 -47.41 20.89
C GLN A 220 -1.03 -46.65 20.04
N ASN A 221 -1.18 -46.67 18.72
CA ASN A 221 -0.29 -45.98 17.79
C ASN A 221 -0.46 -44.45 17.90
N ASN A 222 -1.67 -43.96 18.16
CA ASN A 222 -1.92 -42.54 18.44
C ASN A 222 -1.30 -42.09 19.77
N LEU A 223 -1.37 -42.91 20.82
CA LEU A 223 -0.69 -42.66 22.10
C LEU A 223 0.83 -42.65 21.96
N GLU A 224 1.36 -43.55 21.12
CA GLU A 224 2.79 -43.63 20.81
C GLU A 224 3.26 -42.46 19.93
N GLU A 225 2.47 -42.04 18.93
CA GLU A 225 2.73 -40.83 18.14
C GLU A 225 2.65 -39.56 19.00
N LEU A 226 1.73 -39.50 19.96
CA LEU A 226 1.66 -38.41 20.93
C LEU A 226 2.91 -38.36 21.80
N ALA A 227 3.37 -39.50 22.33
CA ALA A 227 4.60 -39.56 23.12
C ALA A 227 5.85 -39.17 22.30
N VAL A 228 5.90 -39.57 21.05
CA VAL A 228 6.98 -39.26 20.11
C VAL A 228 7.01 -37.78 19.73
N SER A 229 5.85 -37.21 19.43
CA SER A 229 5.74 -35.78 19.11
C SER A 229 6.02 -34.91 20.34
N PHE A 230 5.75 -35.40 21.55
CA PHE A 230 6.03 -34.68 22.80
C PHE A 230 7.50 -34.72 23.24
N LEU A 231 8.17 -35.89 23.15
CA LEU A 231 9.51 -36.09 23.70
C LEU A 231 10.63 -35.92 22.66
N PHE A 232 10.33 -36.21 21.39
CA PHE A 232 11.34 -36.27 20.33
C PHE A 232 11.02 -35.32 19.17
N ALA A 233 9.91 -34.58 19.24
CA ALA A 233 9.36 -33.67 18.23
C ALA A 233 9.04 -34.31 16.86
N SER A 234 9.63 -35.45 16.51
CA SER A 234 9.33 -36.23 15.31
C SER A 234 9.61 -37.73 15.55
N ARG A 235 8.87 -38.60 14.84
CA ARG A 235 9.10 -40.07 14.87
C ARG A 235 10.48 -40.47 14.37
N LYS A 236 11.05 -39.65 13.48
CA LYS A 236 12.38 -39.86 12.90
C LYS A 236 13.50 -39.63 13.92
N GLU A 237 13.32 -38.68 14.86
CA GLU A 237 14.25 -38.44 15.97
C GLU A 237 14.17 -39.57 17.00
N PHE A 238 12.96 -40.01 17.34
CA PHE A 238 12.72 -41.14 18.26
C PHE A 238 13.39 -42.42 17.76
N ASP A 239 13.20 -42.77 16.48
CA ASP A 239 13.78 -43.99 15.89
C ASP A 239 15.33 -43.91 15.81
N ARG A 240 15.89 -42.70 15.64
CA ARG A 240 17.35 -42.49 15.58
C ARG A 240 18.01 -42.55 16.96
N VAL A 241 17.30 -42.13 18.01
CA VAL A 241 17.82 -42.06 19.39
C VAL A 241 17.61 -43.38 20.14
N THR A 242 16.55 -44.13 19.85
CA THR A 242 16.21 -45.39 20.54
C THR A 242 16.71 -46.65 19.85
N GLY A 243 17.20 -46.54 18.60
CA GLY A 243 17.71 -47.67 17.84
C GLY A 243 16.65 -48.67 17.36
N MET A 244 15.36 -48.37 17.55
CA MET A 244 14.27 -49.19 17.01
C MET A 244 14.24 -49.08 15.47
N LYS A 245 14.58 -50.19 14.79
CA LYS A 245 14.31 -50.32 13.35
C LYS A 245 12.82 -50.57 13.16
N THR A 246 12.11 -49.59 12.63
CA THR A 246 10.72 -49.76 12.20
C THR A 246 10.60 -50.88 11.16
N THR A 247 9.83 -51.90 11.48
CA THR A 247 9.24 -52.81 10.50
C THR A 247 8.49 -51.96 9.49
N LYS A 248 8.86 -52.13 8.22
CA LYS A 248 8.30 -51.44 7.05
C LYS A 248 6.77 -51.35 7.12
N ASN A 249 6.24 -50.24 7.60
CA ASN A 249 4.93 -49.80 7.16
C ASN A 249 5.09 -49.10 5.82
N LYS A 250 4.64 -49.85 4.83
CA LYS A 250 4.53 -49.56 3.41
C LYS A 250 4.52 -48.06 3.10
N ARG A 251 5.51 -47.67 2.29
CA ARG A 251 5.36 -46.62 1.28
C ARG A 251 3.95 -46.71 0.67
N ILE A 252 3.02 -45.90 1.16
CA ILE A 252 1.98 -45.40 0.28
C ILE A 252 2.75 -44.51 -0.70
N LYS A 253 2.70 -44.87 -1.98
CA LYS A 253 3.41 -44.23 -3.09
C LYS A 253 3.28 -42.70 -2.99
N ALA A 254 4.29 -42.08 -2.40
CA ALA A 254 4.52 -40.65 -2.39
C ALA A 254 5.19 -40.24 -3.71
N ASP A 255 4.61 -40.64 -4.85
CA ASP A 255 5.16 -40.30 -6.16
C ASP A 255 4.28 -39.33 -6.96
N ASN A 256 3.06 -39.01 -6.52
CA ASN A 256 2.15 -38.17 -7.31
C ASN A 256 1.50 -36.99 -6.55
N ASP A 257 1.88 -36.70 -5.29
CA ASP A 257 1.37 -35.51 -4.59
C ASP A 257 2.44 -34.40 -4.57
N PRO A 258 2.42 -33.47 -5.55
CA PRO A 258 3.40 -32.40 -5.66
C PRO A 258 3.39 -31.42 -4.48
N HIS A 259 2.27 -31.28 -3.76
CA HIS A 259 2.18 -30.35 -2.64
C HIS A 259 2.92 -30.86 -1.41
N LYS A 260 2.90 -32.16 -1.18
CA LYS A 260 3.62 -32.78 -0.06
C LYS A 260 5.13 -32.77 -0.27
N LYS A 261 5.57 -32.87 -1.53
CA LYS A 261 6.98 -32.70 -1.93
C LYS A 261 7.44 -31.25 -1.74
N GLN A 262 6.64 -30.27 -2.18
CA GLN A 262 6.91 -28.85 -1.97
C GLN A 262 7.00 -28.47 -0.49
N PHE A 263 6.15 -29.05 0.37
CA PHE A 263 6.17 -28.76 1.81
C PHE A 263 7.46 -29.24 2.49
N LEU A 264 7.91 -30.44 2.16
CA LEU A 264 9.15 -31.01 2.70
C LEU A 264 10.40 -30.27 2.16
N GLU A 265 10.39 -29.93 0.87
CA GLU A 265 11.44 -29.08 0.27
C GLU A 265 11.48 -27.69 0.92
N LEU A 266 10.32 -27.10 1.25
CA LEU A 266 10.25 -25.81 1.93
C LEU A 266 10.80 -25.86 3.36
N GLU A 267 10.51 -26.90 4.14
CA GLU A 267 11.04 -27.05 5.50
C GLU A 267 12.57 -27.20 5.50
N ASP A 268 13.11 -27.99 4.57
CA ASP A 268 14.55 -28.17 4.40
C ASP A 268 15.23 -26.87 3.92
N ASN A 269 14.61 -26.14 2.99
CA ASN A 269 15.09 -24.83 2.51
C ASN A 269 15.10 -23.79 3.64
N ILE A 270 14.03 -23.69 4.45
CA ILE A 270 13.96 -22.75 5.58
C ILE A 270 15.08 -23.04 6.60
N ARG A 271 15.37 -24.31 6.89
CA ARG A 271 16.44 -24.70 7.82
C ARG A 271 17.84 -24.41 7.26
N GLU A 272 18.05 -24.65 5.98
CA GLU A 272 19.28 -24.26 5.26
C GLU A 272 19.47 -22.74 5.27
N ASP A 273 18.41 -21.99 4.99
CA ASP A 273 18.42 -20.53 4.95
C ASP A 273 18.64 -19.93 6.33
N PHE A 274 18.06 -20.49 7.40
CA PHE A 274 18.34 -20.06 8.78
C PHE A 274 19.82 -20.24 9.16
N LYS A 275 20.46 -21.32 8.70
CA LYS A 275 21.89 -21.56 8.90
C LYS A 275 22.76 -20.60 8.08
N LYS A 276 22.35 -20.26 6.86
CA LYS A 276 23.03 -19.25 6.01
C LYS A 276 22.82 -17.82 6.51
N ALA A 277 21.63 -17.50 7.04
CA ALA A 277 21.20 -16.16 7.46
C ALA A 277 22.04 -15.59 8.62
N ASN A 278 22.55 -16.43 9.52
CA ASN A 278 23.48 -15.96 10.56
C ASN A 278 24.84 -15.49 10.03
N SER A 279 25.20 -15.82 8.78
CA SER A 279 26.42 -15.35 8.11
C SER A 279 26.19 -14.21 7.10
N ARG A 280 24.93 -13.92 6.73
CA ARG A 280 24.55 -12.99 5.66
C ARG A 280 23.22 -12.27 5.95
N LYS A 281 23.07 -11.59 7.09
CA LYS A 281 21.91 -10.69 7.25
C LYS A 281 22.03 -9.52 6.27
N GLU A 282 21.17 -9.53 5.25
CA GLU A 282 21.03 -8.43 4.29
C GLU A 282 20.38 -7.21 4.95
N MET A 283 19.55 -7.38 5.98
CA MET A 283 19.00 -6.29 6.77
C MET A 283 19.23 -6.51 8.28
N LEU A 284 19.60 -5.43 8.98
CA LEU A 284 19.70 -5.36 10.44
C LEU A 284 18.75 -4.28 10.95
N SER A 285 18.16 -4.48 12.12
CA SER A 285 17.31 -3.46 12.76
C SER A 285 17.68 -3.30 14.22
N GLU A 286 17.75 -2.06 14.66
CA GLU A 286 18.05 -1.68 16.04
C GLU A 286 17.19 -0.48 16.46
N ILE A 287 16.90 -0.37 17.75
CA ILE A 287 16.18 0.79 18.29
C ILE A 287 17.22 1.76 18.81
N ARG A 288 17.16 3.01 18.36
CA ARG A 288 18.00 4.11 18.84
C ARG A 288 17.18 5.35 19.14
N THR A 289 17.61 6.10 20.14
CA THR A 289 17.14 7.45 20.43
C THR A 289 17.65 8.44 19.39
N PHE A 290 16.94 9.56 19.21
CA PHE A 290 17.40 10.63 18.34
C PHE A 290 18.74 11.23 18.83
N GLY A 291 18.95 11.29 20.15
CA GLY A 291 20.24 11.69 20.74
C GLY A 291 21.39 10.75 20.38
N GLU A 292 21.19 9.44 20.36
CA GLU A 292 22.22 8.48 19.91
C GLU A 292 22.57 8.69 18.43
N ILE A 293 21.58 8.95 17.57
CA ILE A 293 21.80 9.28 16.15
C ILE A 293 22.66 10.54 16.02
N LEU A 294 22.31 11.60 16.76
CA LEU A 294 23.08 12.85 16.78
C LEU A 294 24.48 12.68 17.37
N PHE A 295 24.65 11.78 18.35
CA PHE A 295 25.93 11.47 18.96
C PHE A 295 26.86 10.75 17.99
N ASP A 296 26.34 9.79 17.20
CA ASP A 296 27.10 9.12 16.15
C ASP A 296 27.53 10.09 15.04
N ILE A 297 26.65 11.05 14.70
CA ILE A 297 26.94 12.15 13.79
C ILE A 297 28.07 13.02 14.33
N LYS A 298 27.99 13.44 15.60
CA LYS A 298 29.01 14.28 16.26
C LYS A 298 30.39 13.61 16.24
N ASN A 299 30.44 12.32 16.57
CA ASN A 299 31.70 11.58 16.62
C ASN A 299 32.22 11.14 15.24
N ARG A 300 31.53 11.50 14.14
CA ARG A 300 31.84 11.07 12.76
C ARG A 300 31.88 9.54 12.60
N ASN A 301 31.16 8.83 13.48
CA ASN A 301 31.01 7.37 13.43
C ASN A 301 30.02 6.97 12.34
N HIS A 302 29.04 7.82 12.04
CA HIS A 302 28.05 7.63 10.97
C HIS A 302 27.66 8.96 10.33
N SER A 303 27.40 8.90 9.03
CA SER A 303 26.88 10.01 8.22
C SER A 303 25.68 9.51 7.42
N TYR A 304 24.65 10.34 7.29
CA TYR A 304 23.45 10.02 6.56
C TYR A 304 23.38 10.85 5.27
N LYS A 305 23.16 10.21 4.14
CA LYS A 305 22.99 10.90 2.87
C LYS A 305 21.55 10.79 2.45
N ILE A 306 20.88 11.92 2.19
CA ILE A 306 19.53 11.89 1.62
C ILE A 306 19.69 11.72 0.10
N PRO A 307 19.27 10.60 -0.50
CA PRO A 307 19.45 10.35 -1.92
C PRO A 307 18.58 11.25 -2.79
N ILE A 308 19.02 11.47 -4.03
CA ILE A 308 18.41 12.43 -4.98
C ILE A 308 17.00 12.04 -5.43
N TYR A 309 16.70 10.74 -5.47
CA TYR A 309 15.38 10.23 -5.84
C TYR A 309 14.34 10.44 -4.72
N GLN A 310 14.74 10.95 -3.55
CA GLN A 310 13.80 11.30 -2.51
C GLN A 310 13.08 12.61 -2.82
N ARG A 311 11.82 12.69 -2.40
CA ARG A 311 11.00 13.90 -2.60
C ARG A 311 11.45 15.06 -1.70
N ASP A 312 11.11 16.27 -2.15
CA ASP A 312 11.21 17.52 -1.40
C ASP A 312 10.48 17.47 -0.05
N TYR A 313 10.81 18.37 0.87
CA TYR A 313 10.14 18.49 2.16
C TYR A 313 8.69 18.98 1.97
N LYS A 314 7.72 18.23 2.51
CA LYS A 314 6.27 18.45 2.25
C LYS A 314 5.43 18.61 3.52
N TRP A 315 6.00 18.41 4.71
CA TRP A 315 5.24 18.55 5.96
C TRP A 315 4.83 20.01 6.17
N ASN A 316 3.53 20.26 6.20
CA ASN A 316 2.98 21.58 6.48
C ASN A 316 2.95 21.88 7.99
N GLU A 317 2.49 23.08 8.36
CA GLU A 317 2.37 23.55 9.75
C GLU A 317 1.54 22.59 10.61
N GLU A 318 0.41 22.08 10.09
CA GLU A 318 -0.45 21.10 10.80
C GLU A 318 0.30 19.80 11.13
N MET A 319 1.12 19.29 10.21
CA MET A 319 1.89 18.07 10.44
C MET A 319 3.01 18.26 11.47
N ILE A 320 3.72 19.39 11.42
CA ILE A 320 4.79 19.66 12.39
C ILE A 320 4.24 20.02 13.77
N GLU A 321 3.11 20.74 13.82
CA GLU A 321 2.37 21.03 15.04
C GLU A 321 1.99 19.76 15.78
N LYS A 322 1.39 18.79 15.06
CA LYS A 322 1.01 17.51 15.66
C LYS A 322 2.21 16.76 16.24
N LEU A 323 3.34 16.74 15.52
CA LEU A 323 4.57 16.12 16.03
C LEU A 323 5.07 16.85 17.28
N PHE A 324 5.08 18.18 17.26
CA PHE A 324 5.50 18.99 18.39
C PHE A 324 4.63 18.74 19.61
N ASP A 325 3.30 18.79 19.46
CA ASP A 325 2.34 18.60 20.55
C ASP A 325 2.47 17.21 21.17
N ASP A 326 2.69 16.17 20.35
CA ASP A 326 2.93 14.80 20.83
C ASP A 326 4.21 14.71 21.68
N ILE A 327 5.28 15.41 21.27
CA ILE A 327 6.57 15.47 22.00
C ILE A 327 6.42 16.31 23.27
N PHE A 328 5.78 17.47 23.20
CA PHE A 328 5.55 18.40 24.32
C PHE A 328 4.68 17.76 25.43
N THR A 329 3.60 17.08 25.03
CA THR A 329 2.79 16.28 25.97
C THR A 329 3.58 15.09 26.52
N GLY A 330 4.65 14.68 25.86
CA GLY A 330 5.58 13.65 26.32
C GLY A 330 6.57 14.17 27.36
N SER A 331 7.13 15.36 27.13
CA SER A 331 8.13 15.99 28.00
C SER A 331 7.56 16.37 29.35
N ASN A 332 6.28 16.74 29.41
CA ASN A 332 5.59 17.13 30.63
C ASN A 332 4.89 15.94 31.35
N ASP A 333 5.31 14.69 31.10
CA ASP A 333 4.83 13.52 31.84
C ASP A 333 5.55 13.38 33.18
N ASP A 334 4.85 13.71 34.28
CA ASP A 334 5.32 13.62 35.67
C ASP A 334 5.89 12.24 36.05
N GLN A 335 5.50 11.16 35.34
CA GLN A 335 5.96 9.81 35.63
C GLN A 335 7.28 9.45 34.94
N GLY A 336 7.76 10.28 34.00
CA GLY A 336 9.02 10.06 33.29
C GLY A 336 9.06 8.80 32.42
N LYS A 337 7.91 8.20 32.09
CA LYS A 337 7.82 6.89 31.41
C LYS A 337 7.41 6.99 29.94
N LYS A 338 6.85 8.13 29.54
CA LYS A 338 6.39 8.33 28.16
C LYS A 338 7.58 8.40 27.20
N ILE A 339 7.41 7.73 26.06
CA ILE A 339 8.33 7.72 24.92
C ILE A 339 7.56 8.13 23.68
N HIS A 340 8.25 8.76 22.72
CA HIS A 340 7.67 9.06 21.41
C HIS A 340 8.35 8.21 20.34
N TYR A 341 7.60 7.28 19.75
CA TYR A 341 8.14 6.41 18.71
C TYR A 341 7.92 7.02 17.32
N MET A 342 9.01 7.45 16.68
CA MET A 342 8.99 8.06 15.35
C MET A 342 8.76 7.05 14.24
N GLY A 343 8.84 5.74 14.52
CA GLY A 343 8.76 4.67 13.52
C GLY A 343 10.13 4.27 12.94
N THR A 344 10.12 3.59 11.80
CA THR A 344 11.33 3.08 11.15
C THR A 344 12.08 4.17 10.37
N LEU A 345 13.39 4.30 10.57
CA LEU A 345 14.33 5.01 9.70
C LEU A 345 15.07 3.96 8.87
N LEU A 346 14.80 3.89 7.58
CA LEU A 346 15.41 2.89 6.71
C LEU A 346 16.60 3.49 6.00
N VAL A 347 17.73 2.82 6.09
CA VAL A 347 18.96 3.25 5.45
C VAL A 347 19.59 2.11 4.64
N ASN A 348 20.18 2.44 3.50
CA ASN A 348 20.96 1.53 2.68
C ASN A 348 22.45 1.81 2.86
N ARG A 349 23.22 0.75 3.15
CA ARG A 349 24.67 0.76 3.35
C ARG A 349 25.26 -0.49 2.67
N PRO A 350 25.54 -0.46 1.37
CA PRO A 350 26.03 -1.62 0.62
C PRO A 350 27.35 -2.13 1.20
N ARG A 351 27.51 -3.46 1.30
CA ARG A 351 28.72 -4.12 1.85
C ARG A 351 29.99 -3.88 1.04
N THR A 352 29.87 -3.46 -0.21
CA THR A 352 31.01 -3.23 -1.13
C THR A 352 31.80 -1.95 -0.83
N ASN A 353 31.28 -1.07 0.03
CA ASN A 353 31.95 0.13 0.49
C ASN A 353 32.68 -0.09 1.83
N ASP A 354 33.82 -0.79 1.78
CA ASP A 354 34.64 -1.12 2.97
C ASP A 354 35.15 0.12 3.76
N ASN A 355 34.95 1.34 3.28
CA ASN A 355 35.49 2.57 3.87
C ASN A 355 34.51 3.74 4.06
N SER A 356 33.19 3.56 3.91
CA SER A 356 32.26 4.67 4.18
C SER A 356 31.31 4.36 5.32
N ASN A 357 31.44 5.10 6.42
CA ASN A 357 30.41 5.28 7.46
C ASN A 357 29.17 6.04 6.93
N LEU A 358 28.84 5.87 5.65
CA LEU A 358 27.82 6.60 4.91
C LEU A 358 26.60 5.70 4.70
N SER A 359 25.46 6.14 5.19
CA SER A 359 24.17 5.46 5.11
C SER A 359 23.21 6.29 4.27
N LYS A 360 22.73 5.77 3.15
CA LYS A 360 21.74 6.44 2.29
C LYS A 360 20.35 6.31 2.92
N VAL A 361 19.67 7.41 3.21
CA VAL A 361 18.32 7.41 3.81
C VAL A 361 17.28 7.05 2.76
N VAL A 362 16.72 5.84 2.86
CA VAL A 362 15.70 5.34 1.92
C VAL A 362 14.28 5.72 2.37
N ASP A 363 14.04 5.83 3.67
CA ASP A 363 12.75 6.28 4.22
C ASP A 363 12.92 6.89 5.62
N GLY A 364 12.09 7.88 5.95
CA GLY A 364 12.14 8.62 7.22
C GLY A 364 12.72 10.03 7.15
N GLN A 365 13.15 10.48 5.97
CA GLN A 365 13.68 11.82 5.73
C GLN A 365 12.80 12.96 6.27
N GLN A 366 11.49 12.94 6.02
CA GLN A 366 10.59 14.03 6.42
C GLN A 366 10.55 14.18 7.96
N ARG A 367 10.40 13.05 8.65
CA ARG A 367 10.41 12.96 10.13
C ARG A 367 11.72 13.47 10.71
N LEU A 368 12.84 13.04 10.12
CA LEU A 368 14.18 13.42 10.55
C LEU A 368 14.43 14.91 10.35
N THR A 369 14.04 15.45 9.19
CA THR A 369 14.13 16.88 8.88
C THR A 369 13.29 17.71 9.87
N SER A 370 12.05 17.28 10.16
CA SER A 370 11.17 17.98 11.12
C SER A 370 11.75 18.02 12.54
N LEU A 371 12.33 16.91 13.03
CA LEU A 371 12.99 16.90 14.35
C LEU A 371 14.17 17.86 14.43
N ILE A 372 14.95 17.96 13.36
CA ILE A 372 16.06 18.92 13.27
C ILE A 372 15.53 20.36 13.29
N ILE A 373 14.45 20.65 12.58
CA ILE A 373 13.80 21.98 12.58
C ILE A 373 13.32 22.33 14.00
N ILE A 374 12.67 21.39 14.70
CA ILE A 374 12.23 21.58 16.09
C ILE A 374 13.42 21.86 17.00
N LEU A 375 14.47 21.04 16.92
CA LEU A 375 15.67 21.21 17.75
C LEU A 375 16.38 22.54 17.46
N LYS A 376 16.36 23.00 16.21
CA LYS A 376 16.91 24.29 15.81
C LYS A 376 16.09 25.47 16.35
N ALA A 377 14.76 25.37 16.35
CA ALA A 377 13.87 26.36 16.94
C ALA A 377 14.09 26.47 18.45
N ILE A 378 14.16 25.33 19.15
CA ILE A 378 14.48 25.29 20.59
C ILE A 378 15.85 25.91 20.87
N HIS A 379 16.87 25.58 20.08
CA HIS A 379 18.21 26.16 20.24
C HIS A 379 18.19 27.69 20.04
N ALA A 380 17.47 28.19 19.04
CA ALA A 380 17.36 29.63 18.81
C ALA A 380 16.67 30.35 19.99
N GLU A 381 15.58 29.78 20.50
CA GLU A 381 14.85 30.31 21.65
C GLU A 381 15.70 30.35 22.93
N ILE A 382 16.47 29.28 23.20
CA ILE A 382 17.41 29.22 24.34
C ILE A 382 18.43 30.36 24.26
N ILE A 383 18.94 30.65 23.05
CA ILE A 383 19.92 31.73 22.86
C ILE A 383 19.26 33.11 22.98
N ASP A 384 18.05 33.30 22.45
CA ASP A 384 17.31 34.57 22.52
C ASP A 384 16.98 34.94 23.98
N ARG A 385 16.60 33.95 24.79
CA ARG A 385 16.32 34.11 26.23
C ARG A 385 17.56 34.19 27.12
N ASP A 386 18.77 34.17 26.55
CA ASP A 386 20.05 34.14 27.29
C ASP A 386 20.15 32.96 28.30
N ILE A 387 19.52 31.84 27.97
CA ILE A 387 19.61 30.59 28.74
C ILE A 387 20.90 29.87 28.33
N ILE A 388 21.63 29.32 29.31
CA ILE A 388 22.84 28.54 29.04
C ILE A 388 22.45 27.26 28.29
N PRO A 389 22.85 27.09 27.02
CA PRO A 389 22.46 25.93 26.24
C PRO A 389 23.21 24.68 26.70
N ASP A 390 22.55 23.53 26.55
CA ASP A 390 23.23 22.24 26.71
C ASP A 390 24.48 22.18 25.78
N PRO A 391 25.68 21.81 26.28
CA PRO A 391 26.90 21.84 25.49
C PRO A 391 26.84 20.97 24.23
N PHE A 392 26.15 19.82 24.29
CA PHE A 392 26.01 18.92 23.16
C PHE A 392 25.12 19.52 22.07
N ILE A 393 23.97 20.09 22.44
CA ILE A 393 23.11 20.82 21.50
C ILE A 393 23.80 22.04 20.92
N HIS A 394 24.45 22.83 21.77
CA HIS A 394 25.16 24.03 21.34
C HIS A 394 26.25 23.71 20.32
N GLU A 395 27.05 22.68 20.57
CA GLU A 395 28.09 22.24 19.64
C GLU A 395 27.49 21.77 18.32
N ILE A 396 26.48 20.91 18.35
CA ILE A 396 25.83 20.41 17.14
C ILE A 396 25.20 21.55 16.31
N MET A 397 24.61 22.56 16.96
CA MET A 397 23.89 23.65 16.30
C MET A 397 24.73 24.88 15.96
N ASN A 398 25.90 25.07 16.58
CA ASN A 398 26.69 26.31 16.49
C ASN A 398 28.17 26.10 16.04
N THR A 399 28.58 24.89 15.65
CA THR A 399 29.97 24.66 15.20
C THR A 399 30.30 25.45 13.92
N LYS A 400 31.09 26.52 14.09
CA LYS A 400 31.47 27.49 13.03
C LYS A 400 32.56 27.04 12.06
N ASN A 401 33.27 25.93 12.29
CA ASN A 401 34.34 25.48 11.39
C ASN A 401 33.78 24.62 10.22
N TYR A 402 33.23 25.33 9.22
CA TYR A 402 32.94 24.92 7.83
C TYR A 402 31.81 23.91 7.53
N ARG A 403 30.64 24.12 8.18
CA ARG A 403 29.28 23.53 7.98
C ARG A 403 28.80 22.87 9.26
N ASN A 404 27.54 23.10 9.62
CA ASN A 404 26.93 22.49 10.81
C ASN A 404 27.08 20.95 10.72
N LEU A 405 27.37 20.26 11.83
CA LEU A 405 27.57 18.79 11.83
C LEU A 405 26.35 18.05 11.26
N ILE A 406 25.16 18.56 11.52
CA ILE A 406 23.90 18.08 10.93
C ILE A 406 23.88 18.34 9.43
N GLU A 407 24.30 19.52 8.97
CA GLU A 407 24.35 19.84 7.54
C GLU A 407 25.28 18.87 6.79
N MET A 408 26.48 18.61 7.33
CA MET A 408 27.45 17.69 6.73
C MET A 408 26.97 16.24 6.76
N SER A 409 26.29 15.84 7.84
CA SER A 409 25.79 14.48 8.04
C SER A 409 24.39 14.23 7.51
N PHE A 410 23.75 15.23 6.91
CA PHE A 410 22.50 15.15 6.14
C PHE A 410 22.64 15.89 4.82
N GLU A 411 23.76 15.67 4.14
CA GLU A 411 24.02 16.33 2.87
C GLU A 411 23.01 15.84 1.82
N ARG A 412 22.10 16.74 1.43
CA ARG A 412 21.42 16.69 0.15
C ARG A 412 22.35 17.29 -0.90
N ILE A 413 22.46 16.63 -2.04
CA ILE A 413 23.29 17.10 -3.16
C ILE A 413 22.68 18.42 -3.71
N SER A 414 23.52 19.25 -4.32
CA SER A 414 23.25 20.66 -4.66
C SER A 414 22.11 20.87 -5.67
N GLY A 415 21.33 21.95 -5.49
CA GLY A 415 20.36 22.44 -6.49
C GLY A 415 18.87 22.21 -6.15
N ASN A 416 18.58 21.65 -4.98
CA ASN A 416 17.22 21.56 -4.45
C ASN A 416 16.90 22.83 -3.60
N PRO A 417 15.78 23.55 -3.86
CA PRO A 417 15.38 24.74 -3.10
C PRO A 417 15.26 24.50 -1.60
N ASP A 418 14.84 23.31 -1.18
CA ASP A 418 14.76 22.94 0.24
C ASP A 418 16.13 22.68 0.84
N THR A 419 17.11 22.27 0.03
CA THR A 419 18.49 22.10 0.50
C THR A 419 19.13 23.44 0.79
N GLU A 420 18.89 24.44 -0.08
CA GLU A 420 19.33 25.81 0.20
C GLU A 420 18.62 26.36 1.44
N ALA A 421 17.29 26.22 1.53
CA ALA A 421 16.54 26.68 2.70
C ALA A 421 16.99 26.00 4.01
N PHE A 422 17.24 24.68 3.99
CA PHE A 422 17.73 23.94 5.15
C PHE A 422 19.13 24.37 5.57
N LYS A 423 20.03 24.57 4.59
CA LYS A 423 21.39 25.08 4.82
C LYS A 423 21.38 26.49 5.40
N GLU A 424 20.57 27.38 4.84
CA GLU A 424 20.37 28.75 5.32
C GLU A 424 19.87 28.74 6.78
N LEU A 425 18.90 27.88 7.09
CA LEU A 425 18.39 27.73 8.46
C LEU A 425 19.47 27.28 9.44
N LEU A 426 20.25 26.24 9.10
CA LEU A 426 21.28 25.70 9.99
C LEU A 426 22.50 26.62 10.16
N THR A 427 22.73 27.53 9.20
CA THR A 427 23.84 28.51 9.23
C THR A 427 23.45 29.85 9.83
N ASN A 428 22.23 29.99 10.37
CA ASN A 428 21.70 31.24 10.92
C ASN A 428 21.71 32.40 9.91
N ALA A 429 21.32 32.14 8.66
CA ALA A 429 21.20 33.20 7.66
C ALA A 429 20.14 34.23 8.10
N GLU A 430 20.55 35.50 8.27
CA GLU A 430 19.64 36.59 8.66
C GLU A 430 18.54 36.87 7.61
N ASN A 431 18.82 36.59 6.34
CA ASN A 431 17.91 36.80 5.22
C ASN A 431 17.86 35.56 4.33
N PRO A 432 16.88 34.66 4.50
CA PRO A 432 16.74 33.49 3.64
C PRO A 432 16.35 33.91 2.22
N LYS A 433 16.90 33.23 1.22
CA LYS A 433 16.56 33.51 -0.20
C LYS A 433 15.12 33.16 -0.51
N ASN A 434 14.56 32.16 0.17
CA ASN A 434 13.18 31.72 0.03
C ASN A 434 12.51 31.56 1.41
N PRO A 435 12.01 32.66 2.02
CA PRO A 435 11.31 32.61 3.30
C PRO A 435 9.98 31.84 3.23
N TYR A 436 9.43 31.64 2.02
CA TYR A 436 8.18 30.92 1.81
C TYR A 436 8.35 29.41 1.68
N SER A 437 9.58 28.88 1.80
CA SER A 437 9.82 27.44 1.82
C SER A 437 9.10 26.80 3.02
N GLN A 438 8.73 25.54 2.89
CA GLN A 438 8.02 24.85 3.96
C GLN A 438 8.88 24.69 5.22
N ILE A 439 10.21 24.64 5.05
CA ILE A 439 11.18 24.60 6.14
C ILE A 439 11.12 25.89 6.96
N TRP A 440 11.20 27.06 6.31
CA TRP A 440 11.16 28.35 6.98
C TRP A 440 9.81 28.66 7.61
N LYS A 441 8.71 28.29 6.94
CA LYS A 441 7.35 28.39 7.51
C LYS A 441 7.21 27.59 8.79
N ASN A 442 7.64 26.33 8.77
CA ASN A 442 7.57 25.47 9.94
C ASN A 442 8.49 25.97 11.08
N TYR A 443 9.68 26.47 10.75
CA TYR A 443 10.59 27.06 11.73
C TYR A 443 9.99 28.32 12.38
N GLY A 444 9.49 29.26 11.59
CA GLY A 444 8.84 30.47 12.09
C GLY A 444 7.59 30.16 12.92
N PHE A 445 6.74 29.24 12.45
CA PHE A 445 5.58 28.75 13.20
C PHE A 445 5.96 28.21 14.58
N LEU A 446 7.02 27.41 14.68
CA LEU A 446 7.46 26.86 15.97
C LEU A 446 7.93 27.95 16.93
N LEU A 447 8.71 28.93 16.46
CA LEU A 447 9.14 30.05 17.29
C LEU A 447 7.94 30.88 17.77
N GLU A 448 7.12 31.35 16.83
CA GLU A 448 6.06 32.32 17.13
C GLU A 448 4.84 31.72 17.83
N GLN A 449 4.50 30.45 17.57
CA GLN A 449 3.22 29.85 18.00
C GLN A 449 3.39 28.73 19.02
N LYS A 450 4.61 28.24 19.28
CA LYS A 450 4.83 27.09 20.17
C LYS A 450 5.92 27.33 21.23
N LEU A 451 6.97 28.04 20.88
CA LEU A 451 8.16 28.22 21.72
C LEU A 451 8.30 29.62 22.30
N ASP A 452 7.41 30.56 21.99
CA ASP A 452 7.43 31.90 22.59
C ASP A 452 7.42 31.84 24.13
N SER A 453 8.07 32.81 24.79
CA SER A 453 8.20 32.89 26.25
C SER A 453 6.88 32.94 27.01
N GLU A 454 5.79 33.41 26.40
CA GLU A 454 4.46 33.39 26.99
C GLU A 454 3.78 32.02 26.90
N LEU A 455 4.25 31.14 26.00
CA LEU A 455 3.66 29.85 25.68
C LEU A 455 4.44 28.66 26.23
N CYS A 456 5.76 28.80 26.40
CA CYS A 456 6.65 27.73 26.84
C CYS A 456 7.67 28.27 27.85
N SER A 457 7.67 27.76 29.07
CA SER A 457 8.60 28.15 30.13
C SER A 457 10.02 27.58 29.93
N ASP A 458 11.01 28.14 30.62
CA ASP A 458 12.41 27.67 30.53
C ASP A 458 12.58 26.22 31.01
N GLU A 459 11.80 25.80 32.01
CA GLU A 459 11.76 24.41 32.48
C GLU A 459 11.18 23.48 31.41
N GLU A 460 10.11 23.90 30.74
CA GLU A 460 9.51 23.14 29.64
C GLU A 460 10.44 23.05 28.43
N LEU A 461 11.18 24.12 28.09
CA LEU A 461 12.22 24.10 27.06
C LEU A 461 13.32 23.09 27.37
N PHE A 462 13.76 23.03 28.64
CA PHE A 462 14.74 22.04 29.09
C PHE A 462 14.18 20.61 29.00
N ASN A 463 12.97 20.39 29.50
CA ASN A 463 12.30 19.09 29.46
C ASN A 463 12.07 18.62 28.01
N LEU A 464 11.71 19.54 27.11
CA LEU A 464 11.52 19.26 25.70
C LEU A 464 12.84 18.83 25.05
N THR A 465 13.94 19.52 25.36
CA THR A 465 15.28 19.17 24.87
C THR A 465 15.71 17.77 25.37
N GLU A 466 15.52 17.48 26.66
CA GLU A 466 15.83 16.18 27.26
C GLU A 466 15.02 15.06 26.60
N PHE A 467 13.72 15.30 26.44
CA PHE A 467 12.80 14.33 25.86
C PHE A 467 13.13 14.02 24.40
N ILE A 468 13.42 15.05 23.59
CA ILE A 468 13.81 14.88 22.18
C ILE A 468 15.08 14.04 22.07
N LEU A 469 16.09 14.30 22.91
CA LEU A 469 17.35 13.57 22.83
C LEU A 469 17.23 12.13 23.36
N ARG A 470 16.50 11.90 24.45
CA ARG A 470 16.57 10.64 25.20
C ARG A 470 15.36 9.73 25.04
N ARG A 471 14.20 10.25 24.60
CA ARG A 471 12.92 9.52 24.59
C ARG A 471 12.18 9.53 23.26
N VAL A 472 12.68 10.26 22.27
CA VAL A 472 12.26 10.11 20.87
C VAL A 472 13.05 8.97 20.24
N LEU A 473 12.35 7.90 19.84
CA LEU A 473 12.95 6.63 19.40
C LEU A 473 12.68 6.36 17.92
N PHE A 474 13.68 5.84 17.22
CA PHE A 474 13.59 5.26 15.89
C PHE A 474 13.93 3.77 15.92
N THR A 475 13.29 3.00 15.05
CA THR A 475 13.86 1.71 14.63
C THR A 475 14.73 1.97 13.41
N ILE A 476 16.04 1.94 13.54
CA ILE A 476 16.96 2.07 12.41
C ILE A 476 17.07 0.70 11.77
N THR A 477 16.61 0.60 10.52
CA THR A 477 16.78 -0.59 9.70
C THR A 477 17.86 -0.31 8.68
N THR A 478 18.98 -1.03 8.76
CA THR A 478 20.10 -0.93 7.82
C THR A 478 20.02 -2.09 6.85
N ASP A 479 19.79 -1.77 5.59
CA ASP A 479 19.90 -2.69 4.47
C ASP A 479 21.31 -2.65 3.88
N TYR A 480 21.86 -3.82 3.64
CA TYR A 480 23.19 -4.07 3.09
C TYR A 480 23.12 -4.57 1.64
N SER A 481 21.93 -4.68 1.06
CA SER A 481 21.72 -5.08 -0.32
C SER A 481 22.20 -4.01 -1.31
N GLU A 482 22.43 -4.43 -2.55
CA GLU A 482 22.73 -3.51 -3.66
C GLU A 482 21.45 -2.96 -4.33
N ASN A 483 20.26 -3.39 -3.89
CA ASN A 483 18.99 -3.11 -4.57
C ASN A 483 18.14 -2.08 -3.81
N GLU A 484 18.66 -0.86 -3.72
CA GLU A 484 18.05 0.29 -3.05
C GLU A 484 16.63 0.62 -3.55
N PHE A 485 16.33 0.35 -4.83
CA PHE A 485 15.06 0.76 -5.47
C PHE A 485 13.88 -0.09 -5.05
N GLU A 486 14.05 -1.40 -5.00
CA GLU A 486 12.98 -2.32 -4.64
C GLU A 486 12.49 -2.06 -3.20
N ILE A 487 13.43 -1.74 -2.31
CA ILE A 487 13.14 -1.37 -0.92
C ILE A 487 12.36 -0.06 -0.86
N PHE A 488 12.80 0.95 -1.62
CA PHE A 488 12.12 2.23 -1.69
C PHE A 488 10.68 2.08 -2.19
N GLU A 489 10.42 1.32 -3.26
CA GLU A 489 9.05 1.09 -3.74
C GLU A 489 8.21 0.32 -2.72
N ASN A 490 8.75 -0.77 -2.15
CA ASN A 490 8.05 -1.59 -1.17
C ASN A 490 7.65 -0.80 0.09
N MET A 491 8.46 0.15 0.53
CA MET A 491 8.14 1.01 1.68
C MET A 491 7.08 2.07 1.35
N ASN A 492 7.12 2.64 0.15
CA ASN A 492 6.18 3.67 -0.26
C ASN A 492 4.76 3.13 -0.49
N THR A 493 4.60 1.84 -0.83
CA THR A 493 3.26 1.21 -0.95
C THR A 493 2.45 1.21 0.36
N LYS A 494 3.07 1.50 1.52
CA LYS A 494 2.41 1.50 2.83
C LYS A 494 2.28 2.90 3.48
N LYS A 495 2.74 3.97 2.82
CA LYS A 495 2.74 5.35 3.36
C LYS A 495 2.01 6.30 2.40
N VAL A 496 2.21 7.62 2.57
CA VAL A 496 1.75 8.62 1.59
C VAL A 496 2.29 8.22 0.21
N GLU A 497 1.39 7.77 -0.66
CA GLU A 497 1.76 7.25 -1.99
C GLU A 497 2.53 8.32 -2.77
N LEU A 498 3.61 7.89 -3.44
CA LEU A 498 4.29 8.73 -4.41
C LEU A 498 3.36 9.01 -5.58
N GLU A 499 3.46 10.21 -6.13
CA GLU A 499 2.80 10.51 -7.39
C GLU A 499 3.43 9.67 -8.50
N THR A 500 2.63 9.30 -9.50
CA THR A 500 3.10 8.48 -10.62
C THR A 500 4.25 9.15 -11.38
N ILE A 501 4.34 10.47 -11.37
CA ILE A 501 5.47 11.20 -11.98
C ILE A 501 6.78 11.03 -11.19
N GLU A 502 6.70 10.98 -9.86
CA GLU A 502 7.84 10.75 -8.97
C GLU A 502 8.35 9.32 -9.14
N LEU A 503 7.43 8.37 -9.29
CA LEU A 503 7.73 6.99 -9.62
C LEU A 503 8.51 6.86 -10.96
N ILE A 504 8.06 7.53 -12.02
CA ILE A 504 8.78 7.56 -13.32
C ILE A 504 10.18 8.16 -13.14
N LYS A 505 10.30 9.27 -12.42
CA LYS A 505 11.58 9.93 -12.14
C LYS A 505 12.54 8.99 -11.43
N ASN A 506 12.05 8.30 -10.40
CA ASN A 506 12.85 7.43 -9.55
C ASN A 506 13.33 6.18 -10.28
N ILE A 507 12.48 5.56 -11.13
CA ILE A 507 12.91 4.46 -12.00
C ILE A 507 14.17 4.84 -12.78
N ILE A 508 14.20 6.04 -13.37
CA ILE A 508 15.30 6.47 -14.25
C ILE A 508 16.51 6.88 -13.40
N MET A 509 16.32 7.69 -12.37
CA MET A 509 17.40 8.22 -11.54
C MET A 509 18.24 7.14 -10.87
N MET A 510 17.59 6.06 -10.43
CA MET A 510 18.28 4.97 -9.75
C MET A 510 19.12 4.10 -10.69
N GLN A 511 18.96 4.26 -12.00
CA GLN A 511 19.83 3.62 -12.99
C GLN A 511 21.04 4.48 -13.35
N ILE A 512 21.15 5.73 -12.88
CA ILE A 512 22.27 6.63 -13.19
C ILE A 512 23.47 6.29 -12.30
N GLN A 513 24.68 6.35 -12.86
CA GLN A 513 25.92 6.19 -12.10
C GLN A 513 26.00 7.21 -10.95
N ASP A 514 26.30 6.73 -9.74
CA ASP A 514 26.30 7.56 -8.52
C ASP A 514 27.17 8.82 -8.68
N LYS A 515 28.36 8.68 -9.27
CA LYS A 515 29.27 9.81 -9.54
C LYS A 515 28.68 10.84 -10.52
N VAL A 516 28.07 10.37 -11.60
CA VAL A 516 27.44 11.25 -12.61
C VAL A 516 26.28 12.01 -12.00
N LEU A 517 25.48 11.32 -11.19
CA LEU A 517 24.32 11.87 -10.51
C LEU A 517 24.75 12.94 -9.48
N GLU A 518 25.81 12.68 -8.70
CA GLU A 518 26.41 13.63 -7.76
C GLU A 518 26.92 14.91 -8.43
N GLU A 519 27.55 14.79 -9.61
CA GLU A 519 28.13 15.93 -10.32
C GLU A 519 27.10 16.73 -11.15
N ASN A 520 25.99 16.11 -11.57
CA ASN A 520 25.05 16.69 -12.56
C ASN A 520 23.60 16.77 -12.10
N GLU A 521 23.31 16.59 -10.81
CA GLU A 521 21.94 16.52 -10.28
C GLU A 521 21.04 17.65 -10.78
N ALA A 522 21.47 18.91 -10.61
CA ALA A 522 20.64 20.07 -10.97
C ALA A 522 20.26 20.05 -12.47
N ASN A 523 21.20 19.63 -13.32
CA ASN A 523 20.97 19.50 -14.76
C ASN A 523 20.03 18.34 -15.08
N ILE A 524 20.21 17.18 -14.43
CA ILE A 524 19.34 15.99 -14.56
C ILE A 524 17.91 16.34 -14.13
N ASN A 525 17.75 16.97 -12.96
CA ASN A 525 16.46 17.45 -12.45
C ASN A 525 15.80 18.44 -13.41
N LEU A 526 16.54 19.47 -13.84
CA LEU A 526 16.03 20.47 -14.77
C LEU A 526 15.63 19.84 -16.11
N HIS A 527 16.39 18.86 -16.59
CA HIS A 527 16.09 18.16 -17.84
C HIS A 527 14.82 17.33 -17.73
N PHE A 528 14.68 16.52 -16.67
CA PHE A 528 13.44 15.78 -16.38
C PHE A 528 12.25 16.74 -16.25
N ASP A 529 12.41 17.82 -15.50
CA ASP A 529 11.33 18.77 -15.24
C ASP A 529 10.87 19.46 -16.52
N THR A 530 11.83 19.87 -17.37
CA THR A 530 11.55 20.58 -18.61
C THR A 530 10.94 19.68 -19.68
N LYS A 531 11.37 18.42 -19.76
CA LYS A 531 10.98 17.48 -20.82
C LYS A 531 9.79 16.58 -20.45
N ILE A 532 9.66 16.21 -19.18
CA ILE A 532 8.67 15.24 -18.73
C ILE A 532 7.63 15.91 -17.83
N LEU A 533 8.06 16.51 -16.71
CA LEU A 533 7.14 17.05 -15.70
C LEU A 533 6.27 18.18 -16.26
N LYS A 534 6.86 19.13 -16.99
CA LYS A 534 6.16 20.26 -17.61
C LYS A 534 5.02 19.81 -18.51
N GLU A 535 5.15 18.67 -19.18
CA GLU A 535 4.13 18.15 -20.07
C GLU A 535 2.87 17.67 -19.34
N PHE A 536 2.96 17.40 -18.04
CA PHE A 536 1.83 16.96 -17.22
C PHE A 536 1.35 17.99 -16.20
N ARG A 537 2.00 19.16 -16.12
CA ARG A 537 1.52 20.28 -15.31
C ARG A 537 0.32 20.95 -15.96
N ASP A 538 -0.69 21.22 -15.16
CA ASP A 538 -1.86 21.99 -15.59
C ASP A 538 -1.52 23.49 -15.64
N THR A 539 -1.82 24.10 -16.78
CA THR A 539 -1.63 25.54 -16.99
C THR A 539 -2.69 26.38 -16.28
N GLU A 540 -3.86 25.82 -15.96
CA GLU A 540 -4.97 26.56 -15.35
C GLU A 540 -4.94 26.54 -13.80
N THR A 541 -4.36 25.49 -13.16
CA THR A 541 -4.44 25.27 -11.70
C THR A 541 -3.15 25.54 -10.92
N LYS A 542 -2.29 26.47 -11.40
CA LYS A 542 -1.02 26.86 -10.74
C LYS A 542 -0.02 25.70 -10.57
N ASN A 543 0.41 25.07 -11.66
CA ASN A 543 1.50 24.08 -11.70
C ASN A 543 1.26 22.72 -11.00
N GLN A 544 0.02 22.36 -10.63
CA GLN A 544 -0.27 21.00 -10.13
C GLN A 544 -0.12 19.95 -11.24
N VAL A 545 0.39 18.77 -10.87
CA VAL A 545 0.61 17.65 -11.78
C VAL A 545 -0.70 16.88 -11.98
N ASN A 546 -1.07 16.62 -13.24
CA ASN A 546 -2.29 15.89 -13.57
C ASN A 546 -2.05 14.37 -13.59
N SER A 547 -2.22 13.73 -12.42
CA SER A 547 -2.06 12.27 -12.24
C SER A 547 -2.93 11.43 -13.17
N THR A 548 -4.15 11.88 -13.49
CA THR A 548 -5.04 11.18 -14.43
C THR A 548 -4.47 11.17 -15.84
N LYS A 549 -3.93 12.30 -16.32
CA LYS A 549 -3.26 12.36 -17.64
C LYS A 549 -2.03 11.45 -17.70
N ILE A 550 -1.25 11.36 -16.63
CA ILE A 550 -0.08 10.46 -16.56
C ILE A 550 -0.52 9.00 -16.64
N ASN A 551 -1.54 8.60 -15.87
CA ASN A 551 -2.05 7.23 -15.92
C ASN A 551 -2.62 6.87 -17.31
N ASN A 552 -3.31 7.81 -17.96
CA ASN A 552 -3.77 7.63 -19.34
C ASN A 552 -2.61 7.51 -20.33
N PHE A 553 -1.54 8.29 -20.15
CA PHE A 553 -0.32 8.16 -20.95
C PHE A 553 0.32 6.77 -20.76
N ILE A 554 0.49 6.31 -19.53
CA ILE A 554 1.05 4.98 -19.24
C ILE A 554 0.22 3.87 -19.90
N ALA A 555 -1.11 3.91 -19.72
CA ALA A 555 -2.01 2.94 -20.33
C ALA A 555 -1.91 2.97 -21.87
N ALA A 556 -1.85 4.16 -22.46
CA ALA A 556 -1.72 4.31 -23.90
C ALA A 556 -0.36 3.83 -24.41
N PHE A 557 0.72 4.20 -23.72
CA PHE A 557 2.09 3.86 -24.06
C PHE A 557 2.36 2.36 -23.97
N VAL A 558 1.94 1.69 -22.90
CA VAL A 558 2.13 0.24 -22.73
C VAL A 558 1.44 -0.53 -23.86
N ASN A 559 0.18 -0.19 -24.15
CA ASN A 559 -0.55 -0.82 -25.25
C ASN A 559 0.01 -0.41 -26.61
N TYR A 560 0.55 0.79 -26.78
CA TYR A 560 1.23 1.19 -28.02
C TYR A 560 2.55 0.43 -28.22
N TYR A 561 3.31 0.23 -27.14
CA TYR A 561 4.66 -0.35 -27.19
C TYR A 561 4.65 -1.83 -27.56
N GLN A 562 3.55 -2.55 -27.27
CA GLN A 562 3.37 -3.95 -27.68
C GLN A 562 3.56 -4.16 -29.19
N CYS A 563 3.29 -3.14 -30.00
CA CYS A 563 3.42 -3.18 -31.46
C CYS A 563 4.88 -3.31 -31.95
N PHE A 564 5.85 -3.12 -31.07
CA PHE A 564 7.29 -3.19 -31.37
C PHE A 564 7.96 -4.41 -30.76
N LEU A 565 7.18 -5.33 -30.17
CA LEU A 565 7.68 -6.55 -29.55
C LEU A 565 7.33 -7.77 -30.41
N ASP A 566 8.18 -8.80 -30.35
CA ASP A 566 7.88 -10.10 -30.95
C ASP A 566 6.78 -10.83 -30.17
N GLU A 567 5.93 -11.61 -30.84
CA GLU A 567 4.82 -12.35 -30.19
C GLU A 567 5.30 -13.37 -29.14
N ASN A 568 6.53 -13.85 -29.29
CA ASN A 568 7.15 -14.78 -28.34
C ASN A 568 7.80 -14.07 -27.15
N ASP A 569 7.96 -12.74 -27.21
CA ASP A 569 8.53 -11.93 -26.14
C ASP A 569 7.69 -12.07 -24.87
N LYS A 570 8.36 -12.21 -23.73
CA LYS A 570 7.71 -12.31 -22.42
C LYS A 570 6.89 -11.06 -22.11
N LEU A 571 7.44 -9.88 -22.41
CA LEU A 571 6.80 -8.58 -22.17
C LEU A 571 5.56 -8.41 -23.05
N TYR A 572 5.59 -8.89 -24.30
CA TYR A 572 4.41 -8.92 -25.16
C TYR A 572 3.27 -9.73 -24.51
N LYS A 573 3.58 -10.94 -24.02
CA LYS A 573 2.59 -11.80 -23.35
C LYS A 573 2.05 -11.15 -22.07
N THR A 574 2.92 -10.52 -21.27
CA THR A 574 2.51 -9.78 -20.06
C THR A 574 1.52 -8.65 -20.39
N ILE A 575 1.77 -7.87 -21.45
CA ILE A 575 0.87 -6.80 -21.89
C ILE A 575 -0.51 -7.36 -22.28
N GLN A 576 -0.55 -8.48 -23.02
CA GLN A 576 -1.81 -9.09 -23.46
C GLN A 576 -2.69 -9.57 -22.30
N THR A 577 -2.08 -10.07 -21.23
CA THR A 577 -2.81 -10.63 -20.08
C THR A 577 -3.13 -9.61 -18.99
N ALA A 578 -2.69 -8.36 -19.14
CA ALA A 578 -2.83 -7.35 -18.10
C ALA A 578 -4.30 -7.03 -17.78
N ALA A 579 -4.66 -6.95 -16.51
CA ALA A 579 -6.00 -6.60 -16.05
C ALA A 579 -6.34 -5.10 -16.25
N ASN A 580 -5.48 -4.33 -16.93
CA ASN A 580 -5.64 -2.91 -17.28
C ASN A 580 -5.92 -1.99 -16.08
N ASN A 581 -5.43 -2.34 -14.90
CA ASN A 581 -5.45 -1.46 -13.73
C ASN A 581 -4.17 -0.61 -13.64
N LYS A 582 -4.23 0.51 -12.90
CA LYS A 582 -3.14 1.49 -12.78
C LYS A 582 -1.80 0.85 -12.35
N ASN A 583 -1.83 -0.01 -11.34
CA ASN A 583 -0.61 -0.54 -10.72
C ASN A 583 0.09 -1.54 -11.63
N GLU A 584 -0.66 -2.43 -12.25
CA GLU A 584 -0.14 -3.42 -13.19
C GLU A 584 0.41 -2.75 -14.46
N LEU A 585 -0.32 -1.77 -15.03
CA LEU A 585 0.16 -1.03 -16.19
C LEU A 585 1.43 -0.21 -15.87
N TYR A 586 1.54 0.35 -14.67
CA TYR A 586 2.76 1.00 -14.22
C TYR A 586 3.93 -0.01 -14.09
N SER A 587 3.69 -1.21 -13.54
CA SER A 587 4.71 -2.26 -13.46
C SER A 587 5.25 -2.64 -14.84
N ILE A 588 4.35 -2.81 -15.82
CA ILE A 588 4.74 -3.11 -17.21
C ILE A 588 5.49 -1.93 -17.84
N PHE A 589 5.02 -0.70 -17.62
CA PHE A 589 5.73 0.50 -18.05
C PHE A 589 7.16 0.56 -17.49
N LYS A 590 7.32 0.27 -16.20
CA LYS A 590 8.63 0.19 -15.54
C LYS A 590 9.52 -0.87 -16.22
N GLU A 591 8.99 -2.05 -16.51
CA GLU A 591 9.72 -3.09 -17.25
C GLU A 591 10.18 -2.60 -18.63
N ILE A 592 9.33 -1.90 -19.38
CA ILE A 592 9.68 -1.30 -20.68
C ILE A 592 10.81 -0.28 -20.53
N VAL A 593 10.71 0.62 -19.55
CA VAL A 593 11.72 1.67 -19.32
C VAL A 593 13.06 1.04 -18.93
N ILE A 594 13.06 0.07 -18.01
CA ILE A 594 14.27 -0.65 -17.60
C ILE A 594 14.87 -1.41 -18.78
N PHE A 595 14.06 -2.05 -19.62
CA PHE A 595 14.52 -2.71 -20.84
C PHE A 595 15.22 -1.71 -21.77
N LYS A 596 14.62 -0.53 -22.00
CA LYS A 596 15.24 0.53 -22.82
C LYS A 596 16.51 1.10 -22.21
N ILE A 597 16.58 1.25 -20.90
CA ILE A 597 17.81 1.64 -20.21
C ILE A 597 18.91 0.59 -20.48
N LYS A 598 18.61 -0.70 -20.29
CA LYS A 598 19.57 -1.78 -20.53
C LYS A 598 20.06 -1.89 -21.98
N GLU A 599 19.21 -1.55 -22.95
CA GLU A 599 19.61 -1.47 -24.37
C GLU A 599 20.65 -0.37 -24.62
N LYS A 600 20.64 0.68 -23.80
CA LYS A 600 21.54 1.84 -23.91
C LYS A 600 22.77 1.74 -23.03
N THR A 601 22.72 1.02 -21.93
CA THR A 601 23.83 0.94 -20.97
C THR A 601 25.03 0.18 -21.55
N ASN A 602 26.17 0.85 -21.67
CA ASN A 602 27.43 0.23 -22.08
C ASN A 602 28.41 -0.04 -20.93
N SER A 603 28.05 0.34 -19.71
CA SER A 603 28.93 0.26 -18.55
C SER A 603 28.98 -1.13 -17.92
N ARG A 604 30.10 -1.44 -17.25
CA ARG A 604 30.28 -2.71 -16.52
C ARG A 604 29.44 -2.82 -15.25
N ASP A 605 29.00 -1.69 -14.69
CA ASP A 605 28.16 -1.63 -13.48
C ASP A 605 26.66 -1.66 -13.79
N GLY A 606 26.27 -1.68 -15.08
CA GLY A 606 24.86 -1.69 -15.49
C GLY A 606 24.11 -0.38 -15.26
N LYS A 607 24.81 0.71 -14.92
CA LYS A 607 24.25 2.06 -14.72
C LYS A 607 24.58 3.03 -15.87
N ILE A 608 23.61 3.87 -16.22
CA ILE A 608 23.71 4.84 -17.33
C ILE A 608 24.51 6.09 -16.97
N ASN A 609 25.23 6.63 -17.96
CA ASN A 609 25.88 7.93 -17.89
C ASN A 609 24.91 9.08 -18.27
N LEU A 610 25.40 10.32 -18.33
CA LEU A 610 24.57 11.49 -18.60
C LEU A 610 24.00 11.52 -20.04
N ASP A 611 24.77 11.10 -21.03
CA ASP A 611 24.34 11.06 -22.43
C ASP A 611 23.26 9.98 -22.62
N GLU A 612 23.48 8.78 -22.06
CA GLU A 612 22.50 7.69 -22.03
C GLU A 612 21.23 8.11 -21.29
N TYR A 613 21.34 8.85 -20.18
CA TYR A 613 20.19 9.46 -19.50
C TYR A 613 19.39 10.40 -20.40
N ASN A 614 20.08 11.31 -21.10
CA ASN A 614 19.43 12.24 -22.03
C ASN A 614 18.70 11.51 -23.15
N GLU A 615 19.26 10.40 -23.66
CA GLU A 615 18.59 9.55 -24.65
C GLU A 615 17.30 8.93 -24.10
N ILE A 616 17.30 8.43 -22.87
CA ILE A 616 16.12 7.85 -22.22
C ILE A 616 15.04 8.91 -21.97
N ILE A 617 15.43 10.11 -21.52
CA ILE A 617 14.48 11.23 -21.35
C ILE A 617 13.90 11.67 -22.69
N ASN A 618 14.71 11.77 -23.73
CA ASN A 618 14.22 12.09 -25.06
C ASN A 618 13.27 11.01 -25.58
N PHE A 619 13.60 9.72 -25.43
CA PHE A 619 12.71 8.62 -25.79
C PHE A 619 11.33 8.75 -25.12
N LEU A 620 11.28 9.00 -23.81
CA LEU A 620 10.01 9.20 -23.11
C LEU A 620 9.29 10.47 -23.56
N ASN A 621 10.01 11.59 -23.70
CA ASN A 621 9.45 12.86 -24.13
C ASN A 621 8.80 12.75 -25.52
N GLU A 622 9.43 12.04 -26.46
CA GLU A 622 8.87 11.83 -27.81
C GLU A 622 7.52 11.12 -27.77
N HIS A 623 7.39 10.08 -26.95
CA HIS A 623 6.15 9.35 -26.80
C HIS A 623 5.07 10.15 -26.05
N ILE A 624 5.48 10.96 -25.07
CA ILE A 624 4.58 11.90 -24.37
C ILE A 624 4.05 12.94 -25.37
N LEU A 625 4.92 13.51 -26.20
CA LEU A 625 4.53 14.48 -27.22
C LEU A 625 3.61 13.86 -28.27
N LEU A 626 3.89 12.64 -28.74
CA LEU A 626 2.99 11.90 -29.62
C LEU A 626 1.62 11.69 -28.97
N PHE A 627 1.58 11.20 -27.72
CA PHE A 627 0.35 11.03 -26.97
C PHE A 627 -0.45 12.34 -26.86
N LYS A 628 0.21 13.44 -26.50
CA LYS A 628 -0.45 14.75 -26.40
C LYS A 628 -0.90 15.29 -27.75
N SER A 629 -0.13 15.07 -28.82
CA SER A 629 -0.49 15.47 -30.18
C SER A 629 -1.76 14.82 -30.71
N VAL A 630 -2.23 13.72 -30.09
CA VAL A 630 -3.47 13.03 -30.49
C VAL A 630 -4.57 13.06 -29.43
N THR A 631 -4.29 13.53 -28.21
CA THR A 631 -5.25 13.54 -27.10
C THR A 631 -5.54 14.92 -26.53
N ASP A 632 -4.61 15.86 -26.61
CA ASP A 632 -4.74 17.18 -26.00
C ASP A 632 -5.06 18.24 -27.05
N ARG A 633 -6.22 18.88 -26.87
CA ARG A 633 -6.74 19.92 -27.76
C ARG A 633 -5.74 21.05 -28.01
N LYS A 634 -4.95 21.41 -27.00
CA LYS A 634 -3.91 22.45 -27.13
C LYS A 634 -2.83 22.09 -28.14
N TYR A 635 -2.58 20.80 -28.38
CA TYR A 635 -1.53 20.33 -29.28
C TYR A 635 -2.07 20.16 -30.70
N TYR A 636 -3.14 19.40 -30.88
CA TYR A 636 -3.70 19.17 -32.23
C TYR A 636 -4.48 20.36 -32.79
N GLN A 637 -4.78 21.42 -32.02
CA GLN A 637 -5.29 22.67 -32.60
C GLN A 637 -4.21 23.73 -32.83
N ASN A 638 -2.96 23.44 -32.48
CA ASN A 638 -1.85 24.35 -32.72
C ASN A 638 -1.34 24.18 -34.17
N THR A 639 -1.32 25.27 -34.94
CA THR A 639 -0.90 25.29 -36.34
C THR A 639 0.55 24.82 -36.57
N ASN A 640 1.40 24.88 -35.53
CA ASN A 640 2.78 24.41 -35.60
C ASN A 640 2.92 22.90 -35.35
N ASN A 641 1.85 22.20 -34.98
CA ASN A 641 1.88 20.75 -34.77
C ASN A 641 1.50 20.02 -36.07
N SER A 642 2.23 18.97 -36.43
CA SER A 642 1.93 18.18 -37.62
C SER A 642 0.54 17.52 -37.57
N THR A 643 0.00 17.22 -36.38
CA THR A 643 -1.37 16.69 -36.24
C THR A 643 -2.47 17.74 -36.38
N HIS A 644 -2.14 19.02 -36.59
CA HIS A 644 -3.13 20.09 -36.73
C HIS A 644 -4.18 19.81 -37.81
N ILE A 645 -3.70 19.27 -38.92
CA ILE A 645 -4.49 18.87 -40.09
C ILE A 645 -5.47 17.72 -39.82
N LEU A 646 -5.44 17.13 -38.61
CA LEU A 646 -6.32 16.05 -38.15
C LEU A 646 -7.28 16.54 -37.04
N SER A 647 -7.26 17.83 -36.69
CA SER A 647 -7.96 18.39 -35.54
C SER A 647 -9.47 18.12 -35.54
N ASP A 648 -10.11 18.15 -36.71
CA ASP A 648 -11.54 17.84 -36.91
C ASP A 648 -11.90 16.39 -36.58
N ILE A 649 -10.96 15.45 -36.80
CA ILE A 649 -11.13 14.03 -36.48
C ILE A 649 -10.76 13.80 -35.00
N LEU A 650 -9.61 14.31 -34.56
CA LEU A 650 -9.07 14.05 -33.22
C LEU A 650 -9.96 14.58 -32.09
N ILE A 651 -10.63 15.72 -32.31
CA ILE A 651 -11.58 16.27 -31.33
C ILE A 651 -12.75 15.32 -31.03
N ASN A 652 -13.13 14.46 -31.99
CA ASN A 652 -14.21 13.49 -31.79
C ASN A 652 -13.83 12.35 -30.84
N PHE A 653 -12.52 12.10 -30.64
CA PHE A 653 -11.99 11.13 -29.68
C PHE A 653 -11.65 11.73 -28.32
N GLU A 654 -11.91 13.01 -28.09
CA GLU A 654 -11.62 13.67 -26.81
C GLU A 654 -12.30 12.93 -25.65
N GLY A 655 -11.52 12.51 -24.65
CA GLY A 655 -12.00 11.70 -23.52
C GLY A 655 -12.36 10.24 -23.85
N ARG A 656 -12.04 9.74 -25.05
CA ARG A 656 -12.13 8.32 -25.44
C ARG A 656 -10.72 7.72 -25.60
N THR A 657 -10.07 7.45 -24.48
CA THR A 657 -8.66 6.99 -24.43
C THR A 657 -8.43 5.59 -25.04
N ILE A 658 -9.50 4.83 -25.26
CA ILE A 658 -9.41 3.46 -25.77
C ILE A 658 -8.84 3.35 -27.18
N TYR A 659 -9.04 4.38 -28.02
CA TYR A 659 -8.48 4.43 -29.38
C TYR A 659 -7.08 5.03 -29.39
N THR A 660 -6.61 5.61 -28.28
CA THR A 660 -5.35 6.36 -28.23
C THR A 660 -4.13 5.52 -28.66
N PRO A 661 -3.93 4.27 -28.20
CA PRO A 661 -2.81 3.44 -28.68
C PRO A 661 -2.81 3.24 -30.19
N LEU A 662 -4.00 2.97 -30.76
CA LEU A 662 -4.19 2.76 -32.19
C LEU A 662 -3.92 4.03 -33.00
N ILE A 663 -4.44 5.17 -32.54
CA ILE A 663 -4.23 6.46 -33.19
C ILE A 663 -2.74 6.85 -33.11
N MET A 664 -2.10 6.69 -31.95
CA MET A 664 -0.65 6.93 -31.81
C MET A 664 0.16 6.10 -32.80
N PHE A 665 -0.14 4.80 -32.92
CA PHE A 665 0.56 3.90 -33.85
C PHE A 665 0.36 4.30 -35.31
N ILE A 666 -0.89 4.57 -35.72
CA ILE A 666 -1.20 4.98 -37.09
C ILE A 666 -0.52 6.31 -37.41
N VAL A 667 -0.64 7.32 -36.55
CA VAL A 667 -0.01 8.63 -36.76
C VAL A 667 1.51 8.48 -36.87
N GLN A 668 2.14 7.73 -35.97
CA GLN A 668 3.58 7.48 -36.01
C GLN A 668 4.02 6.80 -37.32
N LYS A 669 3.24 5.84 -37.84
CA LYS A 669 3.54 5.16 -39.11
C LYS A 669 3.50 6.09 -40.33
N TYR A 670 2.73 7.16 -40.25
CA TYR A 670 2.61 8.17 -41.31
C TYR A 670 3.59 9.33 -41.15
N MET A 671 4.37 9.37 -40.05
CA MET A 671 5.40 10.37 -39.83
C MET A 671 6.75 9.95 -40.44
N ASN A 672 7.48 10.91 -41.00
CA ASN A 672 8.87 10.75 -41.39
C ASN A 672 9.83 10.93 -40.18
N SER A 673 11.14 10.83 -40.41
CA SER A 673 12.17 11.07 -39.37
C SER A 673 12.15 12.48 -38.78
N TYR A 674 11.55 13.45 -39.48
CA TYR A 674 11.37 14.83 -39.04
C TYR A 674 10.01 15.08 -38.35
N LYS A 675 9.22 14.02 -38.11
CA LYS A 675 7.88 14.07 -37.48
C LYS A 675 6.82 14.80 -38.30
N GLU A 676 7.04 14.90 -39.61
CA GLU A 676 6.09 15.44 -40.57
C GLU A 676 5.26 14.31 -41.18
N ILE A 677 3.98 14.57 -41.42
CA ILE A 677 3.06 13.58 -42.00
C ILE A 677 3.29 13.50 -43.51
N LEU A 678 3.61 12.30 -44.01
CA LEU A 678 3.92 12.07 -45.42
C LEU A 678 2.71 12.20 -46.35
N ASN A 679 1.55 11.70 -45.92
CA ASN A 679 0.31 11.71 -46.71
C ASN A 679 -0.89 12.08 -45.84
N HIS A 680 -1.16 13.38 -45.76
CA HIS A 680 -2.25 13.94 -44.98
C HIS A 680 -3.62 13.32 -45.33
N ASN A 681 -3.95 13.18 -46.62
CA ASN A 681 -5.26 12.71 -47.04
C ASN A 681 -5.48 11.22 -46.79
N GLU A 682 -4.46 10.39 -46.98
CA GLU A 682 -4.56 8.97 -46.67
C GLU A 682 -4.69 8.73 -45.16
N LEU A 683 -3.88 9.41 -44.34
CA LEU A 683 -4.00 9.35 -42.88
C LEU A 683 -5.38 9.79 -42.39
N ARG A 684 -5.93 10.88 -42.95
CA ARG A 684 -7.28 11.34 -42.63
C ARG A 684 -8.34 10.29 -42.92
N ARG A 685 -8.28 9.66 -44.10
CA ARG A 685 -9.21 8.58 -44.45
C ARG A 685 -9.07 7.39 -43.51
N VAL A 686 -7.86 7.03 -43.11
CA VAL A 686 -7.62 5.96 -42.12
C VAL A 686 -8.25 6.32 -40.77
N LEU A 687 -7.98 7.49 -40.21
CA LEU A 687 -8.54 7.89 -38.90
C LEU A 687 -10.06 8.09 -38.97
N PHE A 688 -10.60 8.48 -40.11
CA PHE A 688 -12.04 8.57 -40.33
C PHE A 688 -12.75 7.21 -40.21
N VAL A 689 -12.09 6.10 -40.52
CA VAL A 689 -12.64 4.75 -40.27
C VAL A 689 -12.91 4.54 -38.79
N ILE A 690 -11.99 4.97 -37.92
CA ILE A 690 -12.13 4.86 -36.46
C ILE A 690 -13.27 5.76 -35.97
N GLU A 691 -13.39 6.97 -36.53
CA GLU A 691 -14.48 7.89 -36.21
C GLU A 691 -15.84 7.32 -36.62
N ASN A 692 -15.93 6.77 -37.83
CA ASN A 692 -17.13 6.12 -38.35
C ASN A 692 -17.58 4.99 -37.42
N TYR A 693 -16.64 4.12 -37.04
CA TYR A 693 -16.90 3.05 -36.08
C TYR A 693 -17.39 3.59 -34.73
N GLU A 694 -16.68 4.54 -34.12
CA GLU A 694 -17.06 5.10 -32.81
C GLU A 694 -18.45 5.73 -32.88
N ASN A 695 -18.74 6.56 -33.88
CA ASN A 695 -20.05 7.21 -33.98
C ASN A 695 -21.19 6.19 -34.20
N ARG A 696 -21.00 5.16 -35.03
CA ARG A 696 -21.97 4.07 -35.17
C ARG A 696 -22.17 3.31 -33.87
N PHE A 697 -21.07 2.97 -33.19
CA PHE A 697 -21.11 2.28 -31.91
C PHE A 697 -21.87 3.09 -30.86
N GLN A 698 -21.61 4.39 -30.77
CA GLN A 698 -22.29 5.27 -29.82
C GLN A 698 -23.77 5.50 -30.12
N VAL A 699 -24.18 5.49 -31.40
CA VAL A 699 -25.58 5.67 -31.79
C VAL A 699 -26.39 4.37 -31.60
N VAL A 700 -25.83 3.22 -31.97
CA VAL A 700 -26.60 1.96 -32.06
C VAL A 700 -26.39 1.05 -30.85
N LEU A 701 -25.14 0.88 -30.41
CA LEU A 701 -24.75 -0.22 -29.52
C LEU A 701 -24.42 0.21 -28.11
N TYR A 702 -24.72 1.45 -27.71
CA TYR A 702 -24.34 2.00 -26.40
C TYR A 702 -24.77 1.08 -25.24
N ARG A 703 -23.81 0.29 -24.79
CA ARG A 703 -23.88 -0.65 -23.66
C ARG A 703 -22.55 -0.44 -22.97
N GLY A 704 -22.52 -0.17 -21.66
CA GLY A 704 -21.30 0.13 -20.90
C GLY A 704 -20.25 -1.00 -20.80
N GLN A 705 -20.09 -1.81 -21.85
CA GLN A 705 -19.09 -2.85 -22.01
C GLN A 705 -17.77 -2.24 -22.45
N SER A 706 -16.67 -2.73 -21.89
CA SER A 706 -15.33 -2.34 -22.29
C SER A 706 -14.99 -2.87 -23.68
N LEU A 707 -14.55 -2.00 -24.58
CA LEU A 707 -14.04 -2.37 -25.91
C LEU A 707 -12.53 -2.68 -25.89
N THR A 708 -11.86 -2.66 -24.73
CA THR A 708 -10.40 -2.64 -24.65
C THR A 708 -9.76 -3.83 -25.35
N ASN A 709 -10.25 -5.04 -25.09
CA ASN A 709 -9.73 -6.26 -25.73
C ASN A 709 -9.95 -6.25 -27.25
N THR A 710 -11.07 -5.70 -27.71
CA THR A 710 -11.36 -5.58 -29.13
C THR A 710 -10.40 -4.60 -29.80
N MET A 711 -10.15 -3.44 -29.19
CA MET A 711 -9.21 -2.46 -29.73
C MET A 711 -7.77 -2.96 -29.70
N ASN A 712 -7.39 -3.75 -28.70
CA ASN A 712 -6.07 -4.41 -28.67
C ASN A 712 -5.90 -5.40 -29.82
N LYS A 713 -6.93 -6.19 -30.15
CA LYS A 713 -6.91 -7.06 -31.35
C LYS A 713 -6.79 -6.28 -32.66
N VAL A 714 -7.53 -5.18 -32.80
CA VAL A 714 -7.42 -4.29 -33.98
C VAL A 714 -6.00 -3.74 -34.08
N LEU A 715 -5.44 -3.26 -32.96
CA LEU A 715 -4.08 -2.75 -32.90
C LEU A 715 -3.05 -3.80 -33.30
N GLU A 716 -3.18 -5.04 -32.83
CA GLU A 716 -2.29 -6.14 -33.19
C GLU A 716 -2.31 -6.41 -34.71
N LYS A 717 -3.50 -6.47 -35.32
CA LYS A 717 -3.64 -6.66 -36.78
C LYS A 717 -3.03 -5.48 -37.55
N VAL A 718 -3.24 -4.26 -37.08
CA VAL A 718 -2.67 -3.03 -37.68
C VAL A 718 -1.15 -2.99 -37.55
N ALA A 719 -0.59 -3.44 -36.42
CA ALA A 719 0.84 -3.46 -36.17
C ALA A 719 1.60 -4.39 -37.13
N LYS A 720 1.00 -5.53 -37.46
CA LYS A 720 1.56 -6.54 -38.38
C LYS A 720 1.35 -6.21 -39.86
N ALA A 721 0.54 -5.20 -40.17
CA ALA A 721 0.22 -4.85 -41.54
C ALA A 721 1.41 -4.19 -42.26
N ARG A 722 1.71 -4.65 -43.48
CA ARG A 722 2.74 -4.02 -44.33
C ARG A 722 2.35 -2.62 -44.81
N LYS A 723 1.06 -2.41 -45.08
CA LYS A 723 0.49 -1.12 -45.50
C LYS A 723 -0.82 -0.92 -44.76
N ILE A 724 -0.98 0.25 -44.15
CA ILE A 724 -2.19 0.63 -43.43
C ILE A 724 -2.92 1.66 -44.29
N ASN A 725 -4.07 1.29 -44.86
CA ASN A 725 -4.98 2.20 -45.54
C ASN A 725 -6.41 2.03 -44.98
N ASP A 726 -7.32 2.89 -45.43
CA ASP A 726 -8.70 2.92 -44.97
C ASP A 726 -9.44 1.61 -45.28
N ALA A 727 -9.21 1.00 -46.45
CA ALA A 727 -9.80 -0.28 -46.81
C ALA A 727 -9.38 -1.41 -45.85
N PHE A 728 -8.09 -1.52 -45.55
CA PHE A 728 -7.56 -2.50 -44.60
C PHE A 728 -8.16 -2.30 -43.20
N LEU A 729 -8.21 -1.05 -42.72
CA LEU A 729 -8.73 -0.77 -41.39
C LEU A 729 -10.24 -1.04 -41.31
N LYS A 730 -11.01 -0.71 -42.37
CA LYS A 730 -12.43 -1.05 -42.48
C LYS A 730 -12.65 -2.57 -42.35
N GLU A 731 -11.83 -3.38 -43.01
CA GLU A 731 -11.90 -4.84 -42.90
C GLU A 731 -11.73 -5.32 -41.44
N GLN A 732 -10.81 -4.71 -40.69
CA GLN A 732 -10.59 -5.10 -39.29
C GLN A 732 -11.80 -4.78 -38.39
N PHE A 733 -12.46 -3.63 -38.60
CA PHE A 733 -13.68 -3.27 -37.86
C PHE A 733 -14.94 -4.04 -38.33
N MET A 734 -14.90 -4.67 -39.50
CA MET A 734 -16.01 -5.50 -40.01
C MET A 734 -15.81 -6.99 -39.70
N SER A 735 -14.58 -7.42 -39.40
CA SER A 735 -14.25 -8.83 -39.17
C SER A 735 -14.81 -9.34 -37.84
N SER A 736 -15.56 -10.45 -37.91
CA SER A 736 -16.05 -11.17 -36.73
C SER A 736 -14.93 -11.80 -35.89
N GLU A 737 -13.77 -12.07 -36.50
CA GLU A 737 -12.57 -12.58 -35.80
C GLU A 737 -11.98 -11.49 -34.89
N THR A 738 -11.88 -10.26 -35.41
CA THR A 738 -11.29 -9.12 -34.72
C THR A 738 -12.27 -8.53 -33.71
N MET A 739 -13.52 -8.35 -34.12
CA MET A 739 -14.56 -7.65 -33.36
C MET A 739 -15.39 -8.54 -32.43
N ASN A 740 -15.17 -9.85 -32.47
CA ASN A 740 -15.96 -10.86 -31.75
C ASN A 740 -17.48 -10.69 -32.04
N LYS A 741 -18.32 -10.56 -30.99
CA LYS A 741 -19.78 -10.35 -31.11
C LYS A 741 -20.17 -8.88 -31.31
N ILE A 742 -19.22 -7.95 -31.31
CA ILE A 742 -19.47 -6.51 -31.42
C ILE A 742 -19.36 -6.12 -32.89
N ILE A 743 -20.33 -6.56 -33.69
CA ILE A 743 -20.34 -6.29 -35.13
C ILE A 743 -20.60 -4.80 -35.35
N THR A 744 -19.85 -4.16 -36.24
CA THR A 744 -20.08 -2.77 -36.65
C THR A 744 -21.50 -2.61 -37.19
N PRO A 745 -22.30 -1.64 -36.68
CA PRO A 745 -23.67 -1.44 -37.12
C PRO A 745 -23.81 -1.19 -38.61
N SER A 746 -24.81 -1.84 -39.23
CA SER A 746 -25.12 -1.64 -40.65
C SER A 746 -25.63 -0.22 -40.92
N ASN A 747 -25.61 0.18 -42.19
CA ASN A 747 -26.13 1.47 -42.63
C ASN A 747 -27.62 1.64 -42.30
N GLU A 748 -28.40 0.57 -42.43
CA GLU A 748 -29.83 0.57 -42.13
C GLU A 748 -30.07 0.81 -40.64
N GLN A 749 -29.33 0.09 -39.78
CA GLN A 749 -29.47 0.24 -38.32
C GLN A 749 -29.01 1.63 -37.87
N PHE A 750 -27.86 2.09 -38.35
CA PHE A 750 -27.35 3.42 -38.02
C PHE A 750 -28.33 4.52 -38.45
N LYS A 751 -28.85 4.45 -39.68
CA LYS A 751 -29.85 5.40 -40.20
C LYS A 751 -31.16 5.37 -39.40
N ALA A 752 -31.60 4.21 -38.93
CA ALA A 752 -32.79 4.08 -38.11
C ALA A 752 -32.60 4.76 -36.75
N ASP A 753 -31.49 4.49 -36.08
CA ASP A 753 -31.25 4.97 -34.71
C ASP A 753 -30.87 6.46 -34.66
N LEU A 754 -30.32 7.02 -35.75
CA LEU A 754 -30.11 8.47 -35.88
C LEU A 754 -31.42 9.30 -35.81
N LYS A 755 -32.59 8.68 -36.02
CA LYS A 755 -33.91 9.32 -35.85
C LYS A 755 -34.37 9.40 -34.40
N THR A 756 -33.66 8.73 -33.49
CA THR A 756 -34.02 8.61 -32.08
C THR A 756 -33.17 9.54 -31.22
N LYS A 757 -33.27 9.42 -29.88
CA LYS A 757 -32.50 10.20 -28.93
C LYS A 757 -31.01 9.84 -29.01
N ILE A 758 -30.16 10.84 -29.22
CA ILE A 758 -28.70 10.69 -29.28
C ILE A 758 -28.05 11.38 -28.07
N SER A 759 -26.97 10.82 -27.55
CA SER A 759 -26.21 11.47 -26.46
C SER A 759 -25.64 12.82 -26.91
N ASP A 760 -25.58 13.79 -26.00
CA ASP A 760 -25.07 15.14 -26.30
C ASP A 760 -23.66 15.11 -26.93
N LYS A 761 -22.77 14.27 -26.41
CA LYS A 761 -21.40 14.13 -26.94
C LYS A 761 -21.41 13.60 -28.37
N THR A 762 -22.17 12.54 -28.64
CA THR A 762 -22.25 11.92 -29.98
C THR A 762 -22.89 12.88 -30.98
N LEU A 763 -23.94 13.58 -30.58
CA LEU A 763 -24.59 14.59 -31.41
C LEU A 763 -23.61 15.70 -31.79
N LYS A 764 -22.84 16.24 -30.85
CA LYS A 764 -21.82 17.26 -31.15
C LYS A 764 -20.78 16.76 -32.15
N ASN A 765 -20.32 15.52 -32.02
CA ASN A 765 -19.37 14.92 -32.96
C ASN A 765 -19.96 14.81 -34.38
N LEU A 766 -21.17 14.26 -34.51
CA LEU A 766 -21.86 14.12 -35.81
C LEU A 766 -22.08 15.48 -36.47
N ILE A 767 -22.58 16.43 -35.70
CA ILE A 767 -22.93 17.77 -36.17
C ILE A 767 -21.67 18.56 -36.58
N ARG A 768 -20.58 18.49 -35.79
CA ARG A 768 -19.28 19.06 -36.17
C ARG A 768 -18.73 18.46 -37.47
N ARG A 769 -18.84 17.13 -37.63
CA ARG A 769 -18.42 16.43 -38.85
C ARG A 769 -19.22 16.90 -40.07
N VAL A 770 -20.53 17.09 -39.93
CA VAL A 770 -21.38 17.66 -40.99
C VAL A 770 -20.88 19.04 -41.41
N ASP A 771 -20.68 19.95 -40.46
CA ASP A 771 -20.21 21.31 -40.77
C ASP A 771 -18.84 21.30 -41.45
N PHE A 772 -17.90 20.51 -40.93
CA PHE A 772 -16.58 20.37 -41.52
C PHE A 772 -16.66 19.86 -42.97
N TRP A 773 -17.45 18.81 -43.20
CA TRP A 773 -17.57 18.20 -44.52
C TRP A 773 -18.21 19.16 -45.54
N LEU A 774 -19.25 19.89 -45.14
CA LEU A 774 -19.87 20.93 -45.98
C LEU A 774 -18.90 22.08 -46.27
N ALA A 775 -18.17 22.55 -45.25
CA ALA A 775 -17.18 23.61 -45.41
C ALA A 775 -15.97 23.20 -46.26
N ASN A 776 -15.69 21.91 -46.36
CA ASN A 776 -14.63 21.35 -47.19
C ASN A 776 -15.15 20.85 -48.55
N GLY A 777 -16.23 21.45 -49.06
CA GLY A 777 -16.75 21.18 -50.41
C GLY A 777 -17.26 19.74 -50.58
N CYS A 778 -17.89 19.17 -49.55
CA CYS A 778 -18.38 17.80 -49.54
C CYS A 778 -17.29 16.73 -49.72
N SER A 779 -16.08 16.98 -49.18
CA SER A 779 -14.95 16.04 -49.27
C SER A 779 -14.30 15.76 -47.92
N LEU A 780 -13.75 14.55 -47.77
CA LEU A 780 -12.87 14.19 -46.65
C LEU A 780 -11.41 14.62 -46.88
N ASN A 781 -11.01 14.80 -48.14
CA ASN A 781 -9.66 15.21 -48.52
C ASN A 781 -9.48 16.70 -48.24
N LEU A 782 -8.33 17.08 -47.68
CA LEU A 782 -8.00 18.47 -47.42
C LEU A 782 -8.03 19.28 -48.71
N ASN A 783 -8.80 20.36 -48.70
CA ASN A 783 -8.63 21.44 -49.63
C ASN A 783 -7.44 22.32 -49.14
N PRO A 784 -6.40 22.56 -49.96
CA PRO A 784 -5.25 23.40 -49.58
C PRO A 784 -5.62 24.81 -49.12
N THR A 785 -6.79 25.32 -49.50
CA THR A 785 -7.28 26.65 -49.12
C THR A 785 -8.28 26.62 -47.96
N HIS A 786 -8.51 25.46 -47.34
CA HIS A 786 -9.45 25.34 -46.23
C HIS A 786 -8.84 25.90 -44.95
N GLU A 787 -9.48 26.92 -44.37
CA GLU A 787 -9.12 27.43 -43.06
C GLU A 787 -9.84 26.63 -41.97
N TRP A 788 -9.06 26.15 -41.00
CA TRP A 788 -9.57 25.44 -39.85
C TRP A 788 -10.31 26.41 -38.93
N PHE A 789 -11.61 26.17 -38.71
CA PHE A 789 -12.36 26.90 -37.69
C PHE A 789 -11.70 26.70 -36.32
N LYS A 790 -11.53 27.78 -35.56
CA LYS A 790 -11.16 27.67 -34.15
C LYS A 790 -12.37 27.16 -33.37
N VAL A 791 -12.40 25.84 -33.15
CA VAL A 791 -13.44 25.17 -32.36
C VAL A 791 -13.29 25.56 -30.88
N LEU A 792 -13.97 26.64 -30.49
CA LEU A 792 -14.01 27.16 -29.13
C LEU A 792 -15.17 26.52 -28.37
N ARG A 793 -14.88 25.89 -27.21
CA ARG A 793 -15.81 25.37 -26.18
C ARG A 793 -17.31 25.28 -26.59
N GLU A 794 -17.59 24.48 -27.61
CA GLU A 794 -18.93 24.38 -28.19
C GLU A 794 -19.89 23.66 -27.25
N THR A 795 -21.11 24.16 -27.21
CA THR A 795 -22.22 23.56 -26.48
C THR A 795 -23.36 23.29 -27.44
N ARG A 796 -24.18 22.28 -27.12
CA ARG A 796 -25.43 22.04 -27.84
C ARG A 796 -26.45 23.07 -27.37
N GLU A 797 -26.91 23.90 -28.29
CA GLU A 797 -28.13 24.66 -28.13
C GLU A 797 -29.33 23.83 -28.59
N HIS A 798 -30.42 23.89 -27.83
CA HIS A 798 -31.71 23.34 -28.19
C HIS A 798 -32.56 24.45 -28.78
N ILE A 799 -32.79 24.41 -30.10
CA ILE A 799 -33.53 25.48 -30.80
C ILE A 799 -34.94 25.62 -30.20
N ILE A 800 -35.67 24.50 -30.12
CA ILE A 800 -36.82 24.33 -29.23
C ILE A 800 -36.27 24.01 -27.84
N PRO A 801 -36.48 24.87 -26.83
CA PRO A 801 -35.81 24.77 -25.55
C PRO A 801 -36.27 23.57 -24.73
N GLN A 802 -35.44 23.17 -23.76
CA GLN A 802 -35.76 22.11 -22.79
C GLN A 802 -36.97 22.44 -21.91
N LYS A 803 -37.21 23.73 -21.63
CA LYS A 803 -38.39 24.22 -20.94
C LYS A 803 -39.13 25.20 -21.84
N LEU A 804 -40.39 24.89 -22.15
CA LEU A 804 -41.25 25.75 -22.98
C LEU A 804 -41.79 26.90 -22.12
N ASN A 805 -41.74 28.13 -22.64
CA ASN A 805 -42.50 29.27 -22.10
C ASN A 805 -43.86 29.37 -22.82
N ASP A 806 -44.72 30.28 -22.37
CA ASP A 806 -46.08 30.43 -22.92
C ASP A 806 -46.07 30.74 -24.43
N GLU A 807 -45.10 31.54 -24.88
CA GLU A 807 -44.97 31.92 -26.30
C GLU A 807 -44.60 30.71 -27.18
N TRP A 808 -43.67 29.87 -26.73
CA TRP A 808 -43.34 28.59 -27.38
C TRP A 808 -44.55 27.66 -27.42
N ILE A 809 -45.32 27.56 -26.33
CA ILE A 809 -46.52 26.73 -26.27
C ILE A 809 -47.52 27.15 -27.35
N GLU A 810 -47.78 28.45 -27.52
CA GLU A 810 -48.72 28.95 -28.52
C GLU A 810 -48.21 28.72 -29.97
N ILE A 811 -46.91 28.91 -30.23
CA ILE A 811 -46.31 28.58 -31.54
C ILE A 811 -46.50 27.09 -31.85
N LEU A 812 -46.24 26.20 -30.89
CA LEU A 812 -46.30 24.75 -31.08
C LEU A 812 -47.74 24.21 -31.14
N LYS A 813 -48.69 24.83 -30.43
CA LYS A 813 -50.13 24.56 -30.59
C LYS A 813 -50.63 24.87 -32.00
N ARG A 814 -50.24 26.04 -32.55
CA ARG A 814 -50.56 26.43 -33.93
C ARG A 814 -49.99 25.43 -34.93
N ASN A 815 -48.75 24.98 -34.71
CA ASN A 815 -48.11 23.97 -35.56
C ASN A 815 -48.88 22.65 -35.57
N LEU A 816 -49.28 22.14 -34.40
CA LEU A 816 -50.04 20.89 -34.26
C LEU A 816 -51.55 21.03 -34.56
N LYS A 817 -52.04 22.25 -34.80
CA LYS A 817 -53.48 22.55 -34.97
C LYS A 817 -54.31 21.99 -33.80
N THR A 818 -53.81 22.12 -32.58
CA THR A 818 -54.45 21.61 -31.35
C THR A 818 -54.41 22.64 -30.24
N ASN A 819 -55.41 22.62 -29.36
CA ASN A 819 -55.42 23.38 -28.11
C ASN A 819 -54.99 22.52 -26.90
N ASP A 820 -54.77 21.22 -27.09
CA ASP A 820 -54.37 20.30 -26.03
C ASP A 820 -52.87 20.42 -25.72
N ILE A 821 -52.56 20.93 -24.53
CA ILE A 821 -51.18 21.07 -24.03
C ILE A 821 -50.49 19.72 -23.84
N ASN A 822 -51.23 18.64 -23.55
CA ASN A 822 -50.65 17.32 -23.37
C ASN A 822 -50.11 16.77 -24.69
N ALA A 823 -50.82 17.02 -25.79
CA ALA A 823 -50.34 16.68 -27.14
C ALA A 823 -49.03 17.44 -27.48
N VAL A 824 -48.94 18.72 -27.13
CA VAL A 824 -47.71 19.52 -27.30
C VAL A 824 -46.57 18.98 -26.46
N ASN A 825 -46.80 18.70 -25.18
CA ASN A 825 -45.77 18.16 -24.27
C ASN A 825 -45.26 16.79 -24.72
N LYS A 826 -46.16 15.92 -25.21
CA LYS A 826 -45.77 14.63 -25.78
C LYS A 826 -44.87 14.81 -27.00
N LYS A 827 -45.26 15.67 -27.95
CA LYS A 827 -44.47 15.93 -29.15
C LYS A 827 -43.13 16.62 -28.84
N HIS A 828 -43.12 17.50 -27.85
CA HIS A 828 -41.90 18.13 -27.35
C HIS A 828 -40.92 17.10 -26.79
N ALA A 829 -41.37 16.15 -25.97
CA ALA A 829 -40.52 15.07 -25.48
C ALA A 829 -39.92 14.21 -26.60
N GLU A 830 -40.69 13.94 -27.66
CA GLU A 830 -40.24 13.20 -28.85
C GLU A 830 -39.20 13.99 -29.67
N THR A 831 -39.33 15.32 -29.72
CA THR A 831 -38.53 16.19 -30.60
C THR A 831 -37.33 16.83 -29.90
N LEU A 832 -37.30 16.83 -28.56
CA LEU A 832 -36.30 17.56 -27.79
C LEU A 832 -34.87 17.13 -28.12
N GLU A 833 -34.66 15.81 -28.22
CA GLU A 833 -33.33 15.21 -28.27
C GLU A 833 -32.88 14.79 -29.67
N ILE A 834 -33.67 15.05 -30.71
CA ILE A 834 -33.33 14.69 -32.09
C ILE A 834 -32.26 15.63 -32.67
N LEU A 835 -31.58 15.18 -33.74
CA LEU A 835 -30.50 15.93 -34.41
C LEU A 835 -30.93 17.32 -34.87
N GLY A 836 -32.09 17.43 -35.50
CA GLY A 836 -32.57 18.67 -36.10
C GLY A 836 -32.90 19.77 -35.10
N ASN A 837 -33.09 19.44 -33.81
CA ASN A 837 -33.25 20.42 -32.74
C ASN A 837 -31.91 20.92 -32.15
N GLY A 838 -30.78 20.33 -32.56
CA GLY A 838 -29.44 20.69 -32.07
C GLY A 838 -28.72 21.71 -32.96
N LEU A 839 -28.08 22.70 -32.34
CA LEU A 839 -27.18 23.65 -32.99
C LEU A 839 -25.89 23.79 -32.17
N LEU A 840 -24.73 23.80 -32.81
CA LEU A 840 -23.46 24.08 -32.11
C LEU A 840 -23.26 25.58 -31.99
N ILE A 841 -23.06 26.05 -30.75
CA ILE A 841 -22.79 27.45 -30.44
C ILE A 841 -21.89 27.58 -29.21
N ASN A 842 -21.15 28.68 -29.09
CA ASN A 842 -20.32 28.97 -27.92
C ASN A 842 -21.17 29.07 -26.64
N HIS A 843 -20.56 28.73 -25.51
CA HIS A 843 -21.24 28.69 -24.21
C HIS A 843 -21.93 30.02 -23.82
N SER A 844 -21.28 31.17 -24.05
CA SER A 844 -21.82 32.48 -23.65
C SER A 844 -23.13 32.84 -24.39
N PRO A 845 -23.18 32.82 -25.73
CA PRO A 845 -24.44 33.05 -26.45
C PRO A 845 -25.49 31.95 -26.19
N ASN A 846 -25.08 30.68 -25.98
CA ASN A 846 -26.01 29.62 -25.55
C ASN A 846 -26.70 29.96 -24.21
N ALA A 847 -25.90 30.35 -23.21
CA ALA A 847 -26.40 30.72 -21.89
C ALA A 847 -27.33 31.93 -21.92
N ALA A 848 -27.19 32.82 -22.90
CA ALA A 848 -28.10 33.94 -23.15
C ALA A 848 -29.39 33.51 -23.89
N ALA A 849 -29.31 32.52 -24.79
CA ALA A 849 -30.45 32.05 -25.59
C ALA A 849 -31.58 31.46 -24.72
N LYS A 850 -31.24 30.69 -23.67
CA LYS A 850 -32.17 30.15 -22.66
C LYS A 850 -33.44 29.54 -23.29
N ASN A 851 -34.61 29.90 -22.76
CA ASN A 851 -35.92 29.46 -23.22
C ASN A 851 -36.60 30.51 -24.12
N ASN A 852 -35.84 31.48 -24.64
CA ASN A 852 -36.41 32.51 -25.51
C ASN A 852 -36.96 31.90 -26.80
N VAL A 853 -37.93 32.58 -27.43
CA VAL A 853 -38.42 32.15 -28.75
C VAL A 853 -37.35 32.28 -29.83
N PHE A 854 -37.52 31.50 -30.90
CA PHE A 854 -36.54 31.38 -31.97
C PHE A 854 -36.05 32.73 -32.52
N LYS A 855 -36.96 33.70 -32.68
CA LYS A 855 -36.62 35.06 -33.16
C LYS A 855 -35.55 35.76 -32.31
N ILE A 856 -35.65 35.66 -30.98
CA ILE A 856 -34.66 36.24 -30.06
C ILE A 856 -33.39 35.39 -30.06
N LYS A 857 -33.53 34.07 -30.04
CA LYS A 857 -32.38 33.15 -30.10
C LYS A 857 -31.52 33.39 -31.34
N LYS A 858 -32.16 33.62 -32.50
CA LYS A 858 -31.49 33.93 -33.77
C LYS A 858 -30.58 35.17 -33.67
N GLN A 859 -31.04 36.25 -33.03
CA GLN A 859 -30.22 37.44 -32.80
C GLN A 859 -29.00 37.14 -31.92
N LEU A 860 -29.17 36.27 -30.92
CA LEU A 860 -28.08 35.83 -30.06
C LEU A 860 -27.11 34.90 -30.78
N TYR A 861 -27.62 34.07 -31.71
CA TYR A 861 -26.77 33.26 -32.59
C TYR A 861 -25.86 34.19 -33.39
N GLU A 862 -26.38 35.22 -34.03
CA GLU A 862 -25.58 36.18 -34.81
C GLU A 862 -24.50 36.93 -34.02
N SER A 863 -24.55 36.91 -32.69
CA SER A 863 -23.49 37.46 -31.82
C SER A 863 -22.28 36.52 -31.66
N ASP A 864 -22.43 35.23 -31.98
CA ASP A 864 -21.35 34.26 -31.98
C ASP A 864 -20.44 34.47 -33.21
N PRO A 865 -19.13 34.71 -33.03
CA PRO A 865 -18.22 34.98 -34.15
C PRO A 865 -18.05 33.80 -35.11
N ASN A 866 -18.32 32.56 -34.67
CA ASN A 866 -18.13 31.36 -35.49
C ASN A 866 -19.42 30.92 -36.20
N ILE A 867 -20.60 31.20 -35.63
CA ILE A 867 -21.83 30.56 -36.12
C ILE A 867 -22.30 31.07 -37.48
N LYS A 868 -21.90 32.29 -37.88
CA LYS A 868 -22.23 32.84 -39.20
C LYS A 868 -21.59 32.04 -40.33
N ASP A 869 -20.47 31.39 -40.04
CA ASP A 869 -19.75 30.59 -41.02
C ASP A 869 -20.20 29.13 -41.03
N TYR A 870 -20.88 28.68 -39.96
CA TYR A 870 -21.38 27.31 -39.82
C TYR A 870 -22.57 27.04 -40.74
N TYR A 871 -22.47 25.99 -41.54
CA TYR A 871 -23.51 25.57 -42.48
C TYR A 871 -24.77 25.07 -41.76
N GLN A 872 -24.64 24.62 -40.51
CA GLN A 872 -25.77 24.36 -39.62
C GLN A 872 -26.70 25.55 -39.39
N TYR A 873 -26.21 26.77 -39.53
CA TYR A 873 -26.97 28.01 -39.35
C TYR A 873 -27.34 28.66 -40.68
N LYS A 874 -26.38 28.90 -41.58
CA LYS A 874 -26.63 29.53 -42.89
C LYS A 874 -27.23 28.60 -43.94
N GLY A 875 -27.39 27.32 -43.63
CA GLY A 875 -27.90 26.29 -44.55
C GLY A 875 -26.89 25.93 -45.65
N TYR A 876 -27.25 24.93 -46.45
CA TYR A 876 -26.45 24.45 -47.58
C TYR A 876 -27.38 23.99 -48.70
N ASP A 877 -27.07 24.33 -49.96
CA ASP A 877 -27.86 23.96 -51.12
C ASP A 877 -26.97 23.83 -52.37
N GLN A 878 -26.18 22.76 -52.42
CA GLN A 878 -25.26 22.44 -53.53
C GLN A 878 -25.02 20.92 -53.61
N ASN A 879 -24.57 20.39 -54.75
CA ASN A 879 -24.15 18.99 -54.93
C ASN A 879 -25.20 17.94 -54.48
N GLU A 880 -26.49 18.19 -54.74
CA GLU A 880 -27.61 17.35 -54.27
C GLU A 880 -27.65 17.16 -52.74
N VAL A 881 -27.04 18.08 -52.01
CA VAL A 881 -27.05 18.14 -50.55
C VAL A 881 -27.83 19.37 -50.12
N PHE A 882 -28.82 19.16 -49.27
CA PHE A 882 -29.68 20.22 -48.76
C PHE A 882 -29.67 20.25 -47.24
N LEU A 883 -29.46 21.43 -46.66
CA LEU A 883 -29.59 21.70 -45.24
C LEU A 883 -30.33 23.03 -45.05
N MET A 884 -31.39 23.00 -44.24
CA MET A 884 -32.22 24.16 -43.93
C MET A 884 -31.38 25.35 -43.43
N ASP A 885 -31.62 26.50 -44.05
CA ASP A 885 -31.06 27.80 -43.65
C ASP A 885 -31.86 28.41 -42.49
N LEU A 886 -31.30 28.33 -41.28
CA LEU A 886 -31.91 28.90 -40.07
C LEU A 886 -31.84 30.43 -40.07
N SER A 887 -30.88 31.03 -40.76
CA SER A 887 -30.76 32.50 -40.87
C SER A 887 -31.91 33.13 -41.66
N LYS A 888 -32.60 32.35 -42.50
CA LYS A 888 -33.79 32.80 -43.26
C LYS A 888 -35.12 32.49 -42.59
N LYS A 889 -35.13 31.83 -41.43
CA LYS A 889 -36.34 31.47 -40.69
C LYS A 889 -36.75 32.59 -39.72
N GLU A 890 -38.06 32.80 -39.59
CA GLU A 890 -38.67 33.72 -38.61
C GLU A 890 -39.19 32.99 -37.37
N GLU A 891 -39.76 31.80 -37.56
CA GLU A 891 -40.19 30.88 -36.51
C GLU A 891 -39.59 29.50 -36.75
N PHE A 892 -39.49 28.68 -35.70
CA PHE A 892 -39.03 27.29 -35.75
C PHE A 892 -40.02 26.43 -34.96
N ASN A 893 -40.39 25.25 -35.46
CA ASN A 893 -41.42 24.38 -34.88
C ASN A 893 -41.06 22.88 -35.00
N PHE A 894 -42.00 21.98 -34.65
CA PHE A 894 -41.75 20.53 -34.71
C PHE A 894 -41.47 20.03 -36.14
N ASP A 895 -42.22 20.51 -37.14
CA ASP A 895 -42.00 20.11 -38.53
C ASP A 895 -40.62 20.55 -39.04
N ASP A 896 -40.16 21.73 -38.63
CA ASP A 896 -38.82 22.22 -38.96
C ASP A 896 -37.73 21.34 -38.33
N ALA A 897 -37.89 20.97 -37.05
CA ALA A 897 -36.96 20.09 -36.35
C ALA A 897 -36.90 18.69 -37.00
N GLU A 898 -38.04 18.13 -37.39
CA GLU A 898 -38.11 16.83 -38.08
C GLU A 898 -37.52 16.88 -39.48
N ASN A 899 -37.83 17.92 -40.26
CA ASN A 899 -37.29 18.08 -41.61
C ASN A 899 -35.78 18.30 -41.59
N ARG A 900 -35.28 19.13 -40.67
CA ARG A 900 -33.84 19.31 -40.46
C ARG A 900 -33.17 18.02 -40.00
N THR A 901 -33.84 17.21 -39.18
CA THR A 901 -33.34 15.87 -38.80
C THR A 901 -33.18 14.97 -40.02
N LYS A 902 -34.17 14.92 -40.92
CA LYS A 902 -34.09 14.12 -42.16
C LYS A 902 -32.90 14.55 -43.03
N GLN A 903 -32.73 15.86 -43.24
CA GLN A 903 -31.63 16.44 -43.99
C GLN A 903 -30.26 16.11 -43.38
N LEU A 904 -30.11 16.29 -42.07
CA LEU A 904 -28.88 15.95 -41.36
C LEU A 904 -28.57 14.46 -41.46
N ILE A 905 -29.58 13.59 -41.36
CA ILE A 905 -29.38 12.14 -41.55
C ILE A 905 -28.91 11.83 -42.97
N GLU A 906 -29.50 12.44 -44.00
CA GLU A 906 -29.05 12.25 -45.38
C GLU A 906 -27.59 12.67 -45.58
N ILE A 907 -27.19 13.81 -45.00
CA ILE A 907 -25.80 14.28 -45.04
C ILE A 907 -24.88 13.33 -44.28
N ILE A 908 -25.25 12.93 -43.06
CA ILE A 908 -24.48 11.98 -42.24
C ILE A 908 -24.29 10.67 -43.00
N MET A 909 -25.33 10.12 -43.61
CA MET A 909 -25.21 8.92 -44.42
C MET A 909 -24.26 9.14 -45.61
N LYS A 910 -24.38 10.25 -46.35
CA LYS A 910 -23.43 10.60 -47.41
C LYS A 910 -21.98 10.69 -46.92
N ILE A 911 -21.74 11.12 -45.68
CA ILE A 911 -20.40 11.21 -45.08
C ILE A 911 -19.87 9.83 -44.69
N TYR A 912 -20.69 9.00 -44.04
CA TYR A 912 -20.27 7.73 -43.44
C TYR A 912 -20.51 6.49 -44.30
N ASP A 913 -21.12 6.66 -45.48
CA ASP A 913 -21.20 5.66 -46.56
C ASP A 913 -19.92 5.63 -47.44
N ILE A 914 -19.05 6.64 -47.29
CA ILE A 914 -17.72 6.75 -47.94
C ILE A 914 -16.74 5.76 -47.31
#